data_AF-A0A530K4T0-F1
#
_entry.id   AF-A0A530K4T0-F1
#
_cell.length_a   1.000
_cell.length_b   1.000
_cell.length_c   1.000
_cell.angle_alpha   90.00
_cell.angle_beta   90.00
_cell.angle_gamma   90.00
#
_symmetry.space_group_name_H-M   'P 1'
#
loop_
_entity.id
_entity.type
_entity.pdbx_description
1 polymer ?
#
loop_
_entity_poly.entity_id
_entity_poly.type
_entity_poly.pdbx_seq_one_letter_code
_entity_poly.pdbx_strand_id
1 'polypeptide(L)'
;ISAAEPRLALRAALVGEALRPAETTELWAETRAGFSAPDIAGAFADVTLLEAASERDEAVAIAVALKRAVEQPGQRAALVTGDRALARRVSIELQRFGVVADDSGGTPLANTPAASLLRLALEAVFRPGDPMSLLSLFKHPLLGLGLERADVRHAAELVELVALRGGTGRPDIVSLPELFEARLIGLGSDSRPPFWFSRLTVRSIEGSRNLLERLAQALAPVAAFRGQADIDLAALVEASVVALENLGRTADGSLGELYAGDAGEKLAELLRGLVAASAPLSFAGNEWPDVMAALIAPETVKPAQGTDRNIAIWGALEARLQTVDTLVIGGLNEGVWPRKPESDRFMSRLMKTGIDLEPPERRIGLAAHDFQMAMGMKKVVLARSARAGDAPAVPSRWLQRLLTFIGNDQAVELRRRGDELLAWARALDTGPRQDFAPRPQPKPPLSVRPGHFSVTEIETLRRDPYAVYARRILGLIPLDPVIRDPGAAERGTLFHAILHMFSARVADPRAPDALAGLIAAGRACFADAALPADVEAVWWPRFEKLAANIIEWDRTRADAVIRRHAEERAGKTIVSQSGVTLSGYADRVDLLAGGMADILDYKTGSSPSKAQAHTLLAPQLALEGALLRRGAFKDLGAREPSQLAFIRLKPNGEVFEESILEHNRQPRTATDLAEEAWARLEKLLIHYADPTTGYLSRALPFREGETDGDYDHLARVLEWSAGGDAGDEGGEA
;
A
#
# COMPACT_ATOMS: atom_id res chain seq x y z
N ILE A 1 1.39 -11.50 59.70
CA ILE A 1 0.41 -11.30 58.62
C ILE A 1 -0.60 -10.28 59.14
N SER A 2 -0.54 -9.04 58.68
CA SER A 2 -1.56 -8.03 59.03
C SER A 2 -2.91 -8.51 58.52
N ALA A 3 -3.98 -8.38 59.30
CA ALA A 3 -5.33 -8.62 58.81
C ALA A 3 -5.56 -7.75 57.55
N ALA A 4 -6.17 -8.33 56.52
CA ALA A 4 -6.52 -7.59 55.31
C ALA A 4 -7.47 -6.44 55.67
N GLU A 5 -7.30 -5.29 55.01
CA GLU A 5 -8.19 -4.16 55.19
C GLU A 5 -9.64 -4.61 54.96
N PRO A 6 -10.61 -4.27 55.85
CA PRO A 6 -11.96 -4.85 55.79
C PRO A 6 -12.64 -4.75 54.43
N ARG A 7 -12.42 -3.64 53.71
CA ARG A 7 -12.96 -3.42 52.35
C ARG A 7 -12.37 -4.38 51.31
N LEU A 8 -11.08 -4.69 51.40
CA LEU A 8 -10.41 -5.62 50.48
C LEU A 8 -10.85 -7.07 50.73
N ALA A 9 -11.00 -7.46 51.99
CA ALA A 9 -11.54 -8.77 52.36
C ALA A 9 -12.97 -8.95 51.83
N LEU A 10 -13.80 -7.92 51.99
CA LEU A 10 -15.16 -7.89 51.47
C LEU A 10 -15.22 -7.94 49.93
N ARG A 11 -14.35 -7.20 49.24
CA ARG A 11 -14.23 -7.26 47.78
C ARG A 11 -13.80 -8.66 47.32
N ALA A 12 -12.85 -9.28 48.00
CA ALA A 12 -12.41 -10.64 47.68
C ALA A 12 -13.55 -11.66 47.82
N ALA A 13 -14.37 -11.55 48.87
CA ALA A 13 -15.56 -12.38 49.04
C ALA A 13 -16.58 -12.15 47.91
N LEU A 14 -16.92 -10.89 47.60
CA LEU A 14 -17.85 -10.54 46.52
C LEU A 14 -17.38 -11.04 45.14
N VAL A 15 -16.09 -10.89 44.83
CA VAL A 15 -15.51 -11.37 43.57
C VAL A 15 -15.51 -12.91 43.54
N GLY A 16 -15.21 -13.58 44.65
CA GLY A 16 -15.27 -15.04 44.74
C GLY A 16 -16.68 -15.57 44.44
N GLU A 17 -17.71 -14.92 45.00
CA GLU A 17 -19.11 -15.25 44.71
C GLU A 17 -19.48 -14.97 43.25
N ALA A 18 -19.09 -13.82 42.71
CA ALA A 18 -19.33 -13.47 41.30
C ALA A 18 -18.62 -14.42 40.30
N LEU A 19 -17.53 -15.06 40.70
CA LEU A 19 -16.77 -15.97 39.84
C LEU A 19 -17.03 -17.45 40.12
N ARG A 20 -18.11 -17.78 40.84
CA ARG A 20 -18.54 -19.17 41.08
C ARG A 20 -18.49 -20.02 39.80
N PRO A 21 -18.15 -21.31 39.89
CA PRO A 21 -18.33 -22.25 38.80
C PRO A 21 -19.77 -22.25 38.27
N ALA A 22 -19.94 -22.57 36.99
CA ALA A 22 -21.24 -22.54 36.33
C ALA A 22 -22.26 -23.46 37.05
N GLU A 23 -21.77 -24.58 37.57
CA GLU A 23 -22.51 -25.63 38.29
C GLU A 23 -23.07 -25.19 39.64
N THR A 24 -22.65 -24.03 40.17
CA THR A 24 -23.10 -23.51 41.48
C THR A 24 -23.62 -22.08 41.39
N THR A 25 -23.90 -21.60 40.17
CA THR A 25 -24.33 -20.20 39.93
C THR A 25 -25.74 -19.94 40.46
N GLU A 26 -26.57 -20.98 40.66
CA GLU A 26 -27.88 -20.90 41.30
C GLU A 26 -27.84 -20.36 42.74
N LEU A 27 -26.71 -20.48 43.42
CA LEU A 27 -26.51 -19.95 44.78
C LEU A 27 -26.31 -18.43 44.82
N TRP A 28 -26.21 -17.74 43.68
CA TRP A 28 -26.06 -16.29 43.62
C TRP A 28 -27.20 -15.54 44.32
N ALA A 29 -28.44 -15.98 44.14
CA ALA A 29 -29.59 -15.28 44.73
C ALA A 29 -29.53 -15.28 46.27
N GLU A 30 -29.12 -16.42 46.86
CA GLU A 30 -28.97 -16.58 48.30
C GLU A 30 -27.76 -15.81 48.83
N THR A 31 -26.59 -16.03 48.24
CA THR A 31 -25.32 -15.43 48.68
C THR A 31 -25.32 -13.91 48.53
N ARG A 32 -25.95 -13.37 47.48
CA ARG A 32 -26.07 -11.93 47.25
C ARG A 32 -26.86 -11.21 48.35
N ALA A 33 -27.82 -11.88 48.98
CA ALA A 33 -28.59 -11.34 50.10
C ALA A 33 -27.73 -11.13 51.36
N GLY A 34 -26.61 -11.83 51.47
CA GLY A 34 -25.63 -11.65 52.55
C GLY A 34 -24.79 -10.37 52.46
N PHE A 35 -24.91 -9.59 51.37
CA PHE A 35 -24.16 -8.36 51.16
C PHE A 35 -25.08 -7.15 51.05
N SER A 36 -24.96 -6.20 51.98
CA SER A 36 -25.74 -4.96 51.92
C SER A 36 -25.25 -4.04 50.79
N ALA A 37 -26.08 -3.09 50.35
CA ALA A 37 -25.67 -2.11 49.35
C ALA A 37 -24.46 -1.26 49.80
N PRO A 38 -24.38 -0.78 51.07
CA PRO A 38 -23.18 -0.12 51.60
C PRO A 38 -21.92 -0.99 51.58
N ASP A 39 -22.07 -2.29 51.85
CA ASP A 39 -20.95 -3.26 51.80
C ASP A 39 -20.36 -3.32 50.39
N ILE A 40 -21.21 -3.45 49.38
CA ILE A 40 -20.77 -3.53 47.98
C ILE A 40 -20.18 -2.19 47.53
N ALA A 41 -20.83 -1.07 47.85
CA ALA A 41 -20.31 0.25 47.54
C ALA A 41 -18.93 0.48 48.19
N GLY A 42 -18.76 0.09 49.46
CA GLY A 42 -17.49 0.18 50.18
C GLY A 42 -16.40 -0.73 49.60
N ALA A 43 -16.76 -1.94 49.18
CA ALA A 43 -15.83 -2.89 48.56
C ALA A 43 -15.32 -2.40 47.20
N PHE A 44 -16.19 -1.77 46.39
CA PHE A 44 -15.87 -1.30 45.03
C PHE A 44 -15.57 0.21 44.96
N ALA A 45 -15.41 0.87 46.11
CA ALA A 45 -15.13 2.31 46.20
C ALA A 45 -13.84 2.74 45.46
N ASP A 46 -12.87 1.84 45.29
CA ASP A 46 -11.60 2.08 44.58
C ASP A 46 -11.48 1.27 43.27
N VAL A 47 -12.60 0.77 42.73
CA VAL A 47 -12.65 0.05 41.44
C VAL A 47 -13.29 0.93 40.39
N THR A 48 -12.64 1.12 39.25
CA THR A 48 -13.15 1.90 38.11
C THR A 48 -13.44 0.97 36.94
N LEU A 49 -14.50 1.21 36.18
CA LEU A 49 -14.77 0.53 34.91
C LEU A 49 -14.69 1.51 33.75
N LEU A 50 -13.78 1.25 32.82
CA LEU A 50 -13.53 2.01 31.60
C LEU A 50 -13.99 1.19 30.40
N GLU A 51 -15.02 1.68 29.69
CA GLU A 51 -15.54 1.07 28.46
C GLU A 51 -15.33 2.02 27.28
N ALA A 52 -14.24 1.82 26.55
CA ALA A 52 -13.83 2.67 25.44
C ALA A 52 -14.54 2.26 24.13
N ALA A 53 -14.72 3.20 23.20
CA ALA A 53 -15.36 2.91 21.91
C ALA A 53 -14.45 2.07 20.98
N SER A 54 -13.15 2.27 21.05
CA SER A 54 -12.13 1.59 20.25
C SER A 54 -10.92 1.16 21.08
N GLU A 55 -10.09 0.28 20.53
CA GLU A 55 -8.80 -0.12 21.16
C GLU A 55 -7.84 1.06 21.32
N ARG A 56 -7.93 2.07 20.44
CA ARG A 56 -7.14 3.29 20.55
C ARG A 56 -7.58 4.11 21.75
N ASP A 57 -8.89 4.35 21.89
CA ASP A 57 -9.46 5.08 23.02
C ASP A 57 -9.13 4.38 24.36
N GLU A 58 -9.17 3.04 24.36
CA GLU A 58 -8.77 2.24 25.52
C GLU A 58 -7.30 2.50 25.89
N ALA A 59 -6.39 2.43 24.93
CA ALA A 59 -4.96 2.63 25.18
C ALA A 59 -4.65 4.03 25.73
N VAL A 60 -5.23 5.09 25.14
CA VAL A 60 -5.04 6.47 25.62
C VAL A 60 -5.57 6.62 27.05
N ALA A 61 -6.77 6.12 27.32
CA ALA A 61 -7.39 6.25 28.64
C ALA A 61 -6.67 5.43 29.72
N ILE A 62 -6.11 4.26 29.37
CA ILE A 62 -5.19 3.50 30.24
C ILE A 62 -3.92 4.31 30.53
N ALA A 63 -3.30 4.91 29.51
CA ALA A 63 -2.10 5.73 29.71
C ALA A 63 -2.37 6.92 30.65
N VAL A 64 -3.52 7.59 30.49
CA VAL A 64 -3.99 8.63 31.42
C VAL A 64 -4.16 8.09 32.84
N ALA A 65 -4.78 6.91 33.00
CA ALA A 65 -5.00 6.30 34.31
C ALA A 65 -3.67 5.97 35.02
N LEU A 66 -2.72 5.37 34.29
CA LEU A 66 -1.38 5.06 34.80
C LEU A 66 -0.62 6.34 35.16
N LYS A 67 -0.63 7.35 34.29
CA LYS A 67 0.05 8.62 34.53
C LYS A 67 -0.50 9.33 35.77
N ARG A 68 -1.83 9.41 35.90
CA ARG A 68 -2.52 10.00 37.07
C ARG A 68 -2.17 9.26 38.36
N ALA A 69 -2.07 7.94 38.32
CA ALA A 69 -1.76 7.14 39.50
C ALA A 69 -0.37 7.47 40.08
N VAL A 70 0.62 7.76 39.23
CA VAL A 70 2.00 8.07 39.66
C VAL A 70 2.29 9.56 39.83
N GLU A 71 1.30 10.45 39.68
CA GLU A 71 1.47 11.87 40.00
C GLU A 71 1.73 12.12 41.50
N GLN A 72 1.24 11.23 42.35
CA GLN A 72 1.52 11.26 43.78
C GLN A 72 2.90 10.62 44.04
N PRO A 73 3.86 11.35 44.64
CA PRO A 73 5.19 10.82 44.89
C PRO A 73 5.16 9.49 45.67
N GLY A 74 5.89 8.50 45.18
CA GLY A 74 6.02 7.18 45.81
C GLY A 74 4.92 6.18 45.45
N GLN A 75 3.92 6.54 44.64
CA GLN A 75 2.95 5.56 44.12
C GLN A 75 3.46 4.82 42.90
N ARG A 76 3.11 3.54 42.83
CA ARG A 76 3.38 2.67 41.69
C ARG A 76 2.09 2.24 41.03
N ALA A 77 2.11 2.15 39.71
CA ALA A 77 1.01 1.69 38.88
C ALA A 77 1.48 0.62 37.90
N ALA A 78 0.58 -0.26 37.49
CA ALA A 78 0.87 -1.21 36.43
C ALA A 78 -0.34 -1.52 35.56
N LEU A 79 -0.09 -1.81 34.29
CA LEU A 79 -1.04 -2.44 33.38
C LEU A 79 -0.80 -3.95 33.37
N VAL A 80 -1.87 -4.72 33.50
CA VAL A 80 -1.86 -6.16 33.25
C VAL A 80 -2.75 -6.44 32.06
N THR A 81 -2.20 -7.08 31.04
CA THR A 81 -2.98 -7.48 29.88
C THR A 81 -2.39 -8.72 29.20
N GLY A 82 -3.27 -9.57 28.66
CA GLY A 82 -2.89 -10.65 27.76
C GLY A 82 -2.69 -10.18 26.31
N ASP A 83 -3.05 -8.93 25.99
CA ASP A 83 -2.95 -8.37 24.65
C ASP A 83 -1.66 -7.56 24.48
N ARG A 84 -0.71 -8.12 23.72
CA ARG A 84 0.55 -7.45 23.40
C ARG A 84 0.37 -6.22 22.49
N ALA A 85 -0.69 -6.16 21.68
CA ALA A 85 -0.98 -4.97 20.88
C ALA A 85 -1.46 -3.82 21.78
N LEU A 86 -2.32 -4.09 22.77
CA LEU A 86 -2.71 -3.10 23.78
C LEU A 86 -1.50 -2.62 24.60
N ALA A 87 -0.65 -3.53 25.09
CA ALA A 87 0.57 -3.17 25.83
C ALA A 87 1.48 -2.21 25.05
N ARG A 88 1.70 -2.48 23.76
CA ARG A 88 2.49 -1.60 22.87
C ARG A 88 1.82 -0.24 22.66
N ARG A 89 0.52 -0.21 22.38
CA ARG A 89 -0.24 1.05 22.22
C ARG A 89 -0.15 1.91 23.47
N VAL A 90 -0.35 1.32 24.65
CA VAL A 90 -0.22 2.03 25.94
C VAL A 90 1.21 2.54 26.14
N SER A 91 2.22 1.73 25.82
CA SER A 91 3.63 2.16 25.91
C SER A 91 3.91 3.38 25.03
N ILE A 92 3.35 3.43 23.83
CA ILE A 92 3.46 4.58 22.91
C ILE A 92 2.72 5.80 23.47
N GLU A 93 1.48 5.64 23.94
CA GLU A 93 0.72 6.75 24.51
C GLU A 93 1.36 7.33 25.77
N LEU A 94 2.03 6.50 26.59
CA LEU A 94 2.79 6.95 27.75
C LEU A 94 3.96 7.88 27.39
N GLN A 95 4.55 7.74 26.20
CA GLN A 95 5.61 8.64 25.72
C GLN A 95 5.13 10.08 25.57
N ARG A 96 3.83 10.32 25.34
CA ARG A 96 3.24 11.68 25.31
C ARG A 96 3.41 12.40 26.65
N PHE A 97 3.54 11.65 27.73
CA PHE A 97 3.78 12.16 29.08
C PHE A 97 5.26 12.06 29.50
N GLY A 98 6.16 11.72 28.57
CA GLY A 98 7.58 11.49 28.85
C GLY A 98 7.84 10.23 29.68
N VAL A 99 6.90 9.28 29.75
CA VAL A 99 7.04 8.05 30.54
C VAL A 99 7.43 6.88 29.64
N VAL A 100 8.52 6.19 30.00
CA VAL A 100 8.93 4.91 29.40
C VAL A 100 8.64 3.81 30.40
N ALA A 101 7.59 3.03 30.17
CA ALA A 101 7.18 1.96 31.08
C ALA A 101 8.11 0.75 31.03
N ASP A 102 8.23 0.05 32.16
CA ASP A 102 8.88 -1.26 32.23
C ASP A 102 7.94 -2.36 31.70
N ASP A 103 8.11 -2.74 30.43
CA ASP A 103 7.33 -3.79 29.77
C ASP A 103 8.06 -5.14 29.81
N SER A 104 7.59 -6.02 30.71
CA SER A 104 8.16 -7.35 30.92
C SER A 104 8.09 -8.25 29.68
N GLY A 105 7.10 -8.03 28.82
CA GLY A 105 6.90 -8.79 27.59
C GLY A 105 7.73 -8.29 26.42
N GLY A 106 8.44 -7.16 26.58
CA GLY A 106 9.42 -6.63 25.63
C GLY A 106 8.92 -6.41 24.19
N THR A 107 9.88 -6.13 23.31
CA THR A 107 9.65 -6.00 21.87
C THR A 107 10.20 -7.22 21.14
N PRO A 108 9.43 -7.86 20.24
CA PRO A 108 9.95 -8.96 19.41
C PRO A 108 11.21 -8.52 18.66
N LEU A 109 12.28 -9.32 18.72
CA LEU A 109 13.57 -8.96 18.11
C LEU A 109 13.43 -8.69 16.61
N ALA A 110 12.57 -9.46 15.92
CA ALA A 110 12.27 -9.30 14.50
C ALA A 110 11.78 -7.89 14.09
N ASN A 111 11.22 -7.13 15.02
CA ASN A 111 10.70 -5.78 14.79
C ASN A 111 11.72 -4.68 15.10
N THR A 112 12.94 -5.04 15.52
CA THR A 112 14.00 -4.07 15.81
C THR A 112 14.71 -3.64 14.53
N PRO A 113 15.25 -2.40 14.47
CA PRO A 113 15.92 -1.90 13.26
C PRO A 113 17.04 -2.80 12.72
N ALA A 114 17.88 -3.36 13.59
CA ALA A 114 18.99 -4.21 13.16
C ALA A 114 18.51 -5.55 12.58
N ALA A 115 17.51 -6.19 13.21
CA ALA A 115 16.92 -7.42 12.70
C ALA A 115 16.11 -7.19 11.42
N SER A 116 15.43 -6.05 11.28
CA SER A 116 14.73 -5.70 10.05
C SER A 116 15.69 -5.44 8.89
N LEU A 117 16.85 -4.82 9.14
CA LEU A 117 17.90 -4.67 8.11
C LEU A 117 18.37 -6.03 7.61
N LEU A 118 18.69 -6.96 8.52
CA LEU A 118 19.08 -8.32 8.19
C LEU A 118 18.01 -9.02 7.34
N ARG A 119 16.76 -8.99 7.81
CA ARG A 119 15.64 -9.62 7.09
C ARG A 119 15.48 -9.04 5.68
N LEU A 120 15.48 -7.70 5.54
CA LEU A 120 15.35 -7.04 4.24
C LEU A 120 16.52 -7.39 3.29
N ALA A 121 17.74 -7.49 3.81
CA ALA A 121 18.90 -7.91 3.03
C ALA A 121 18.75 -9.35 2.51
N LEU A 122 18.34 -10.28 3.38
CA LEU A 122 18.13 -11.69 2.98
C LEU A 122 16.98 -11.82 1.96
N GLU A 123 15.87 -11.12 2.18
CA GLU A 123 14.75 -11.06 1.24
C GLU A 123 15.21 -10.54 -0.13
N ALA A 124 15.95 -9.43 -0.16
CA ALA A 124 16.44 -8.83 -1.40
C ALA A 124 17.39 -9.76 -2.18
N VAL A 125 18.22 -10.55 -1.49
CA VAL A 125 19.19 -11.46 -2.11
C VAL A 125 18.54 -12.75 -2.63
N PHE A 126 17.66 -13.37 -1.83
CA PHE A 126 17.12 -14.70 -2.14
C PHE A 126 15.75 -14.66 -2.84
N ARG A 127 15.03 -13.52 -2.79
CA ARG A 127 13.73 -13.32 -3.48
C ARG A 127 13.83 -12.20 -4.51
N PRO A 128 14.53 -12.42 -5.63
CA PRO A 128 14.68 -11.43 -6.69
C PRO A 128 13.33 -11.06 -7.32
N GLY A 129 13.26 -9.89 -7.94
CA GLY A 129 12.10 -9.45 -8.72
C GLY A 129 11.06 -8.64 -7.94
N ASP A 130 11.21 -8.50 -6.62
CA ASP A 130 10.38 -7.59 -5.82
C ASP A 130 11.06 -6.23 -5.62
N PRO A 131 10.68 -5.19 -6.38
CA PRO A 131 11.25 -3.85 -6.20
C PRO A 131 10.89 -3.21 -4.87
N MET A 132 9.78 -3.61 -4.22
CA MET A 132 9.38 -3.05 -2.93
C MET A 132 10.33 -3.50 -1.81
N SER A 133 10.79 -4.74 -1.85
CA SER A 133 11.84 -5.24 -0.96
C SER A 133 13.15 -4.47 -1.13
N LEU A 134 13.57 -4.20 -2.38
CA LEU A 134 14.76 -3.39 -2.68
C LEU A 134 14.63 -1.95 -2.13
N LEU A 135 13.49 -1.30 -2.40
CA LEU A 135 13.23 0.06 -1.91
C LEU A 135 13.18 0.12 -0.38
N SER A 136 12.65 -0.92 0.27
CA SER A 136 12.60 -1.02 1.73
C SER A 136 14.02 -1.11 2.32
N LEU A 137 14.92 -1.86 1.68
CA LEU A 137 16.33 -1.92 2.07
C LEU A 137 17.03 -0.57 1.87
N PHE A 138 16.87 0.06 0.70
CA PHE A 138 17.48 1.37 0.39
C PHE A 138 17.04 2.49 1.34
N LYS A 139 15.77 2.45 1.77
CA LYS A 139 15.19 3.45 2.68
C LYS A 139 15.40 3.12 4.15
N HIS A 140 16.02 1.98 4.46
CA HIS A 140 16.23 1.56 5.83
C HIS A 140 17.10 2.58 6.60
N PRO A 141 16.76 2.95 7.85
CA PRO A 141 17.49 3.96 8.61
C PRO A 141 18.95 3.58 8.89
N LEU A 142 19.22 2.28 9.12
CA LEU A 142 20.55 1.73 9.41
C LEU A 142 21.36 1.34 8.16
N LEU A 143 20.89 1.60 6.93
CA LEU A 143 21.73 1.36 5.76
C LEU A 143 22.82 2.45 5.71
N GLY A 144 24.07 2.05 5.91
CA GLY A 144 25.24 2.93 5.98
C GLY A 144 26.28 2.68 4.89
N LEU A 145 26.63 1.43 4.58
CA LEU A 145 27.62 1.05 3.56
C LEU A 145 29.01 1.74 3.70
N GLY A 146 29.34 2.24 4.90
CA GLY A 146 30.55 3.03 5.13
C GLY A 146 30.49 4.44 4.53
N LEU A 147 29.28 4.98 4.32
CA LEU A 147 29.04 6.31 3.75
C LEU A 147 28.25 7.18 4.74
N GLU A 148 28.28 8.49 4.51
CA GLU A 148 27.44 9.43 5.25
C GLU A 148 25.97 9.20 4.93
N ARG A 149 25.09 9.31 5.94
CA ARG A 149 23.66 8.98 5.78
C ARG A 149 22.97 9.80 4.69
N ALA A 150 23.37 11.07 4.54
CA ALA A 150 22.86 11.97 3.52
C ALA A 150 23.23 11.49 2.10
N ASP A 151 24.47 11.02 1.92
CA ASP A 151 24.95 10.50 0.65
C ASP A 151 24.24 9.18 0.29
N VAL A 152 24.07 8.27 1.25
CA VAL A 152 23.30 7.03 1.06
C VAL A 152 21.89 7.35 0.57
N ARG A 153 21.21 8.29 1.24
CA ARG A 153 19.83 8.67 0.90
C ARG A 153 19.75 9.26 -0.51
N HIS A 154 20.63 10.20 -0.83
CA HIS A 154 20.62 10.86 -2.14
C HIS A 154 20.93 9.87 -3.28
N ALA A 155 21.94 9.01 -3.07
CA ALA A 155 22.28 7.97 -4.02
C ALA A 155 21.14 6.96 -4.20
N ALA A 156 20.47 6.54 -3.12
CA ALA A 156 19.32 5.65 -3.15
C ALA A 156 18.11 6.24 -3.89
N GLU A 157 17.82 7.53 -3.71
CA GLU A 157 16.76 8.24 -4.44
C GLU A 157 17.03 8.24 -5.95
N LEU A 158 18.29 8.43 -6.36
CA LEU A 158 18.68 8.40 -7.77
C LEU A 158 18.65 6.96 -8.33
N VAL A 159 19.07 5.96 -7.56
CA VAL A 159 18.92 4.54 -7.93
C VAL A 159 17.44 4.17 -8.08
N GLU A 160 16.56 4.65 -7.21
CA GLU A 160 15.11 4.47 -7.35
C GLU A 160 14.62 5.05 -8.68
N LEU A 161 14.97 6.30 -9.01
CA LEU A 161 14.54 6.96 -10.24
C LEU A 161 15.03 6.24 -11.51
N VAL A 162 16.30 5.83 -11.54
CA VAL A 162 16.93 5.27 -12.74
C VAL A 162 16.64 3.78 -12.88
N ALA A 163 16.87 2.98 -11.82
CA ALA A 163 16.83 1.53 -11.91
C ALA A 163 15.45 0.94 -11.58
N LEU A 164 14.71 1.56 -10.66
CA LEU A 164 13.50 0.96 -10.08
C LEU A 164 12.19 1.65 -10.48
N ARG A 165 12.22 2.75 -11.23
CA ARG A 165 11.01 3.41 -11.75
C ARG A 165 10.97 3.38 -13.27
N GLY A 166 9.75 3.32 -13.79
CA GLY A 166 9.49 3.23 -15.22
C GLY A 166 9.84 1.88 -15.84
N GLY A 167 9.28 1.65 -17.02
CA GLY A 167 9.47 0.43 -17.79
C GLY A 167 9.01 -0.84 -17.05
N THR A 168 9.49 -1.97 -17.55
CA THR A 168 9.16 -3.30 -17.02
C THR A 168 10.42 -4.09 -16.70
N GLY A 169 10.26 -5.13 -15.89
CA GLY A 169 11.33 -6.06 -15.52
C GLY A 169 11.23 -6.54 -14.09
N ARG A 170 12.13 -7.47 -13.73
CA ARG A 170 12.26 -8.05 -12.39
C ARG A 170 13.64 -7.69 -11.85
N PRO A 171 13.77 -6.61 -11.06
CA PRO A 171 15.07 -6.17 -10.59
C PRO A 171 15.63 -7.18 -9.58
N ASP A 172 16.93 -7.39 -9.62
CA ASP A 172 17.66 -8.27 -8.72
C ASP A 172 18.75 -7.46 -8.06
N ILE A 173 18.89 -7.57 -6.73
CA ILE A 173 19.88 -6.78 -6.00
C ILE A 173 21.31 -7.09 -6.44
N VAL A 174 21.57 -8.32 -6.88
CA VAL A 174 22.90 -8.77 -7.30
C VAL A 174 23.30 -8.14 -8.64
N SER A 175 22.35 -7.99 -9.57
CA SER A 175 22.58 -7.38 -10.89
C SER A 175 22.08 -5.93 -11.01
N LEU A 176 21.78 -5.32 -9.86
CA LEU A 176 21.28 -3.95 -9.81
C LEU A 176 22.29 -2.92 -10.33
N PRO A 177 23.62 -3.05 -10.11
CA PRO A 177 24.61 -2.18 -10.74
C PRO A 177 24.51 -2.19 -12.28
N GLU A 178 24.39 -3.36 -12.89
CA GLU A 178 24.28 -3.52 -14.34
C GLU A 178 22.94 -2.97 -14.86
N LEU A 179 21.85 -3.21 -14.14
CA LEU A 179 20.53 -2.66 -14.48
C LEU A 179 20.54 -1.13 -14.44
N PHE A 180 21.21 -0.54 -13.44
CA PHE A 180 21.36 0.91 -13.32
C PHE A 180 22.11 1.50 -14.51
N GLU A 181 23.25 0.91 -14.91
CA GLU A 181 24.00 1.38 -16.08
C GLU A 181 23.23 1.23 -17.38
N ALA A 182 22.60 0.06 -17.60
CA ALA A 182 21.81 -0.20 -18.80
C ALA A 182 20.67 0.81 -18.95
N ARG A 183 19.95 1.10 -17.86
CA ARG A 183 18.87 2.08 -17.86
C ARG A 183 19.37 3.51 -17.99
N LEU A 184 20.49 3.86 -17.35
CA LEU A 184 21.07 5.20 -17.47
C LEU A 184 21.48 5.50 -18.93
N ILE A 185 22.10 4.53 -19.61
CA ILE A 185 22.47 4.63 -21.04
C ILE A 185 21.22 4.74 -21.90
N GLY A 186 20.23 3.86 -21.68
CA GLY A 186 18.96 3.87 -22.41
C GLY A 186 18.26 5.22 -22.34
N LEU A 187 18.14 5.79 -21.14
CA LEU A 187 17.55 7.11 -20.90
C LEU A 187 18.32 8.23 -21.62
N GLY A 188 19.65 8.14 -21.72
CA GLY A 188 20.47 9.11 -22.45
C GLY A 188 20.28 9.06 -23.97
N SER A 189 19.87 7.91 -24.50
CA SER A 189 19.57 7.71 -25.93
C SER A 189 18.11 7.96 -26.31
N ASP A 190 17.23 8.10 -25.32
CA ASP A 190 15.80 8.31 -25.55
C ASP A 190 15.54 9.71 -26.16
N SER A 191 14.65 9.74 -27.15
CA SER A 191 14.13 10.98 -27.73
C SER A 191 13.35 11.84 -26.74
N ARG A 192 12.81 11.24 -25.67
CA ARG A 192 12.00 11.90 -24.63
C ARG A 192 12.34 11.37 -23.23
N PRO A 193 13.51 11.73 -22.68
CA PRO A 193 13.88 11.29 -21.34
C PRO A 193 12.91 11.86 -20.29
N PRO A 194 12.77 11.18 -19.13
CA PRO A 194 11.99 11.67 -18.01
C PRO A 194 12.42 13.08 -17.58
N PHE A 195 11.48 13.87 -17.07
CA PHE A 195 11.72 15.29 -16.73
C PHE A 195 12.87 15.50 -15.74
N TRP A 196 13.09 14.53 -14.84
CA TRP A 196 14.13 14.57 -13.82
C TRP A 196 15.52 14.21 -14.37
N PHE A 197 15.63 13.60 -15.55
CA PHE A 197 16.90 13.16 -16.12
C PHE A 197 17.87 14.34 -16.33
N SER A 198 17.35 15.49 -16.78
CA SER A 198 18.13 16.72 -16.94
C SER A 198 18.72 17.29 -15.64
N ARG A 199 18.23 16.83 -14.49
CA ARG A 199 18.67 17.27 -13.16
C ARG A 199 19.78 16.40 -12.58
N LEU A 200 20.12 15.29 -13.25
CA LEU A 200 21.22 14.43 -12.83
C LEU A 200 22.56 15.14 -13.04
N THR A 201 23.45 15.00 -12.06
CA THR A 201 24.82 15.52 -12.16
C THR A 201 25.81 14.37 -12.24
N VAL A 202 27.00 14.62 -12.79
CA VAL A 202 28.08 13.62 -12.80
C VAL A 202 28.37 13.12 -11.38
N ARG A 203 28.44 14.04 -10.41
CA ARG A 203 28.66 13.71 -8.99
C ARG A 203 27.56 12.82 -8.41
N SER A 204 26.29 13.09 -8.69
CA SER A 204 25.19 12.27 -8.17
C SER A 204 25.18 10.87 -8.80
N ILE A 205 25.51 10.77 -10.09
CA ILE A 205 25.66 9.47 -10.78
C ILE A 205 26.83 8.67 -10.19
N GLU A 206 27.98 9.30 -9.99
CA GLU A 206 29.15 8.66 -9.35
C GLU A 206 28.85 8.22 -7.91
N GLY A 207 28.11 9.03 -7.15
CA GLY A 207 27.64 8.66 -5.81
C GLY A 207 26.74 7.41 -5.82
N SER A 208 25.80 7.32 -6.77
CA SER A 208 24.96 6.14 -6.94
C SER A 208 25.74 4.91 -7.38
N ARG A 209 26.71 5.04 -8.28
CA ARG A 209 27.61 3.95 -8.67
C ARG A 209 28.41 3.43 -7.48
N ASN A 210 28.98 4.34 -6.68
CA ASN A 210 29.74 3.98 -5.49
C ASN A 210 28.88 3.24 -4.47
N LEU A 211 27.65 3.72 -4.23
CA LEU A 211 26.69 3.05 -3.35
C LEU A 211 26.33 1.65 -3.86
N LEU A 212 26.03 1.50 -5.16
CA LEU A 212 25.69 0.21 -5.77
C LEU A 212 26.86 -0.78 -5.71
N GLU A 213 28.09 -0.33 -5.95
CA GLU A 213 29.30 -1.14 -5.84
C GLU A 213 29.48 -1.65 -4.39
N ARG A 214 29.38 -0.75 -3.41
CA ARG A 214 29.48 -1.11 -1.98
C ARG A 214 28.36 -2.05 -1.55
N LEU A 215 27.14 -1.85 -2.05
CA LEU A 215 26.01 -2.73 -1.80
C LEU A 215 26.26 -4.14 -2.34
N ALA A 216 26.73 -4.25 -3.58
CA ALA A 216 27.07 -5.53 -4.19
C ALA A 216 28.19 -6.24 -3.42
N GLN A 217 29.23 -5.51 -3.01
CA GLN A 217 30.32 -6.04 -2.18
C GLN A 217 29.83 -6.49 -0.80
N ALA A 218 28.95 -5.71 -0.16
CA ALA A 218 28.39 -6.05 1.15
C ALA A 218 27.57 -7.35 1.09
N LEU A 219 26.81 -7.56 0.02
CA LEU A 219 25.93 -8.72 -0.14
C LEU A 219 26.59 -9.93 -0.80
N ALA A 220 27.76 -9.78 -1.40
CA ALA A 220 28.47 -10.86 -2.09
C ALA A 220 28.65 -12.15 -1.24
N PRO A 221 28.99 -12.08 0.07
CA PRO A 221 29.15 -13.29 0.89
C PRO A 221 27.89 -14.14 0.97
N VAL A 222 26.73 -13.50 1.13
CA VAL A 222 25.45 -14.21 1.25
C VAL A 222 24.88 -14.58 -0.13
N ALA A 223 25.10 -13.76 -1.14
CA ALA A 223 24.67 -14.04 -2.51
C ALA A 223 25.35 -15.28 -3.12
N ALA A 224 26.57 -15.61 -2.68
CA ALA A 224 27.31 -16.80 -3.12
C ALA A 224 26.56 -18.12 -2.83
N PHE A 225 25.64 -18.13 -1.87
CA PHE A 225 24.86 -19.29 -1.48
C PHE A 225 23.55 -19.47 -2.26
N ARG A 226 23.21 -18.52 -3.14
CA ARG A 226 21.98 -18.56 -3.93
C ARG A 226 21.96 -19.76 -4.87
N GLY A 227 20.86 -20.51 -4.86
CA GLY A 227 20.70 -21.72 -5.69
C GLY A 227 21.49 -22.95 -5.22
N GLN A 228 22.25 -22.87 -4.12
CA GLN A 228 22.85 -24.05 -3.51
C GLN A 228 21.78 -24.85 -2.75
N ALA A 229 21.83 -26.18 -2.85
CA ALA A 229 20.79 -27.07 -2.33
C ALA A 229 21.07 -27.65 -0.93
N ASP A 230 22.33 -27.64 -0.51
CA ASP A 230 22.79 -28.25 0.74
C ASP A 230 23.83 -27.33 1.38
N ILE A 231 23.39 -26.54 2.35
CA ILE A 231 24.20 -25.51 3.02
C ILE A 231 24.16 -25.74 4.52
N ASP A 232 25.33 -25.60 5.14
CA ASP A 232 25.49 -25.62 6.58
C ASP A 232 24.99 -24.32 7.24
N LEU A 233 24.32 -24.46 8.39
CA LEU A 233 23.75 -23.33 9.12
C LEU A 233 24.82 -22.31 9.53
N ALA A 234 25.96 -22.75 10.07
CA ALA A 234 26.97 -21.83 10.59
C ALA A 234 27.58 -20.99 9.46
N ALA A 235 27.91 -21.62 8.32
CA ALA A 235 28.44 -20.92 7.16
C ALA A 235 27.50 -19.81 6.65
N LEU A 236 26.19 -20.08 6.63
CA LEU A 236 25.21 -19.12 6.12
C LEU A 236 24.91 -18.00 7.13
N VAL A 237 24.95 -18.30 8.43
CA VAL A 237 24.89 -17.28 9.51
C VAL A 237 26.11 -16.38 9.43
N GLU A 238 27.32 -16.92 9.29
CA GLU A 238 28.56 -16.14 9.15
C GLU A 238 28.48 -15.18 7.96
N ALA A 239 28.08 -15.69 6.79
CA ALA A 239 27.90 -14.87 5.59
C ALA A 239 26.85 -13.76 5.79
N SER A 240 25.76 -14.07 6.53
CA SER A 240 24.71 -13.11 6.86
C SER A 240 25.19 -12.03 7.84
N VAL A 241 26.02 -12.39 8.82
CA VAL A 241 26.64 -11.44 9.76
C VAL A 241 27.56 -10.49 9.00
N VAL A 242 28.45 -11.02 8.16
CA VAL A 242 29.36 -10.20 7.35
C VAL A 242 28.57 -9.24 6.45
N ALA A 243 27.50 -9.71 5.82
CA ALA A 243 26.64 -8.87 5.00
C ALA A 243 25.94 -7.78 5.83
N LEU A 244 25.36 -8.14 6.96
CA LEU A 244 24.69 -7.20 7.87
C LEU A 244 25.65 -6.10 8.37
N GLU A 245 26.84 -6.48 8.82
CA GLU A 245 27.84 -5.52 9.31
C GLU A 245 28.32 -4.60 8.20
N ASN A 246 28.53 -5.11 6.97
CA ASN A 246 28.90 -4.26 5.84
C ASN A 246 27.79 -3.29 5.43
N LEU A 247 26.52 -3.71 5.50
CA LEU A 247 25.37 -2.84 5.27
C LEU A 247 25.23 -1.77 6.35
N GLY A 248 25.38 -2.16 7.63
CA GLY A 248 25.18 -1.29 8.79
C GLY A 248 26.37 -0.41 9.17
N ARG A 249 27.50 -0.53 8.47
CA ARG A 249 28.71 0.23 8.76
C ARG A 249 28.52 1.73 8.51
N THR A 250 28.86 2.56 9.49
CA THR A 250 28.84 4.02 9.39
C THR A 250 30.08 4.56 8.66
N ALA A 251 30.07 5.84 8.28
CA ALA A 251 31.15 6.49 7.52
C ALA A 251 32.54 6.40 8.20
N ASP A 252 32.58 6.41 9.53
CA ASP A 252 33.79 6.24 10.35
C ASP A 252 34.24 4.77 10.48
N GLY A 253 33.51 3.84 9.87
CA GLY A 253 33.78 2.41 9.91
C GLY A 253 33.17 1.69 11.13
N SER A 254 32.47 2.40 12.01
CA SER A 254 31.87 1.84 13.22
C SER A 254 30.65 0.96 12.94
N LEU A 255 30.35 0.07 13.88
CA LEU A 255 29.11 -0.72 13.96
C LEU A 255 28.27 -0.33 15.18
N GLY A 256 28.62 0.79 15.83
CA GLY A 256 28.01 1.25 17.07
C GLY A 256 26.50 1.46 16.93
N GLU A 257 26.04 2.06 15.83
CA GLU A 257 24.60 2.26 15.59
C GLU A 257 23.85 0.94 15.31
N LEU A 258 24.50 0.00 14.61
CA LEU A 258 23.90 -1.29 14.27
C LEU A 258 23.64 -2.15 15.52
N TYR A 259 24.60 -2.17 16.45
CA TYR A 259 24.52 -2.93 17.69
C TYR A 259 24.19 -2.07 18.92
N ALA A 260 23.62 -0.88 18.72
CA ALA A 260 23.26 0.02 19.81
C ALA A 260 22.13 -0.54 20.70
N GLY A 261 22.32 -0.41 22.01
CA GLY A 261 21.31 -0.72 23.02
C GLY A 261 20.89 -2.19 23.08
N ASP A 262 19.84 -2.46 23.86
CA ASP A 262 19.41 -3.83 24.18
C ASP A 262 19.06 -4.67 22.95
N ALA A 263 18.52 -4.03 21.91
CA ALA A 263 18.15 -4.70 20.66
C ALA A 263 19.38 -5.18 19.89
N GLY A 264 20.40 -4.33 19.79
CA GLY A 264 21.66 -4.67 19.13
C GLY A 264 22.42 -5.76 19.88
N GLU A 265 22.51 -5.63 21.20
CA GLU A 265 23.15 -6.65 22.06
C GLU A 265 22.45 -8.02 21.93
N LYS A 266 21.10 -8.02 21.94
CA LYS A 266 20.33 -9.25 21.82
C LYS A 266 20.47 -9.92 20.45
N LEU A 267 20.53 -9.13 19.39
CA LEU A 267 20.80 -9.66 18.04
C LEU A 267 22.21 -10.25 17.95
N ALA A 268 23.22 -9.56 18.49
CA ALA A 268 24.60 -10.05 18.49
C ALA A 268 24.74 -11.34 19.32
N GLU A 269 24.05 -11.44 20.46
CA GLU A 269 23.97 -12.67 21.25
C GLU A 269 23.38 -13.83 20.44
N LEU A 270 22.21 -13.62 19.81
CA LEU A 270 21.55 -14.62 18.98
C LEU A 270 22.48 -15.10 17.85
N LEU A 271 23.05 -14.17 17.07
CA LEU A 271 23.90 -14.50 15.93
C LEU A 271 25.15 -15.29 16.36
N ARG A 272 25.80 -14.90 17.48
CA ARG A 272 26.92 -15.68 18.04
C ARG A 272 26.49 -17.09 18.46
N GLY A 273 25.32 -17.21 19.08
CA GLY A 273 24.75 -18.50 19.46
C GLY A 273 24.48 -19.40 18.25
N LEU A 274 23.98 -18.84 17.15
CA LEU A 274 23.73 -19.56 15.91
C LEU A 274 25.01 -20.01 15.20
N VAL A 275 26.06 -19.18 15.17
CA VAL A 275 27.39 -19.58 14.63
C VAL A 275 28.00 -20.72 15.46
N ALA A 276 27.85 -20.68 16.78
CA ALA A 276 28.37 -21.72 17.67
C ALA A 276 27.54 -23.02 17.69
N ALA A 277 26.35 -23.01 17.08
CA ALA A 277 25.46 -24.17 17.08
C ALA A 277 25.97 -25.24 16.10
N SER A 278 26.13 -26.46 16.58
CA SER A 278 26.39 -27.64 15.74
C SER A 278 25.11 -28.47 15.64
N ALA A 279 24.41 -28.37 14.52
CA ALA A 279 23.24 -29.18 14.22
C ALA A 279 23.36 -29.78 12.81
N PRO A 280 23.02 -31.08 12.61
CA PRO A 280 23.00 -31.69 11.28
C PRO A 280 21.73 -31.24 10.54
N LEU A 281 21.65 -29.95 10.22
CA LEU A 281 20.55 -29.32 9.51
C LEU A 281 21.08 -28.76 8.19
N SER A 282 20.59 -29.30 7.09
CA SER A 282 20.85 -28.83 5.73
C SER A 282 19.57 -28.32 5.10
N PHE A 283 19.65 -27.22 4.36
CA PHE A 283 18.51 -26.65 3.62
C PHE A 283 19.01 -25.92 2.37
N ALA A 284 18.10 -25.63 1.45
CA ALA A 284 18.45 -24.89 0.25
C ALA A 284 18.62 -23.40 0.58
N GLY A 285 19.58 -22.73 -0.06
CA GLY A 285 19.86 -21.31 0.24
C GLY A 285 18.65 -20.40 0.08
N ASN A 286 17.75 -20.73 -0.84
CA ASN A 286 16.52 -19.96 -1.08
C ASN A 286 15.52 -20.01 0.10
N GLU A 287 15.64 -21.00 1.00
CA GLU A 287 14.81 -21.14 2.20
C GLU A 287 15.34 -20.29 3.37
N TRP A 288 16.54 -19.72 3.24
CA TRP A 288 17.23 -19.02 4.31
C TRP A 288 16.46 -17.84 4.93
N PRO A 289 15.79 -16.97 4.16
CA PRO A 289 14.98 -15.90 4.76
C PRO A 289 13.92 -16.44 5.73
N ASP A 290 13.28 -17.57 5.40
CA ASP A 290 12.25 -18.19 6.23
C ASP A 290 12.85 -18.87 7.47
N VAL A 291 14.00 -19.55 7.30
CA VAL A 291 14.73 -20.17 8.41
C VAL A 291 15.21 -19.10 9.40
N MET A 292 15.86 -18.04 8.93
CA MET A 292 16.31 -16.93 9.79
C MET A 292 15.12 -16.25 10.49
N ALA A 293 14.01 -16.03 9.79
CA ALA A 293 12.80 -15.49 10.41
C ALA A 293 12.27 -16.39 11.54
N ALA A 294 12.26 -17.71 11.34
CA ALA A 294 11.86 -18.67 12.36
C ALA A 294 12.81 -18.70 13.57
N LEU A 295 14.12 -18.55 13.35
CA LEU A 295 15.14 -18.50 14.41
C LEU A 295 15.09 -17.21 15.24
N ILE A 296 14.75 -16.08 14.61
CA ILE A 296 14.59 -14.79 15.31
C ILE A 296 13.24 -14.69 16.05
N ALA A 297 12.19 -15.34 15.54
CA ALA A 297 10.82 -15.24 16.06
C ALA A 297 10.65 -15.44 17.60
N PRO A 298 11.33 -16.39 18.27
CA PRO A 298 11.19 -16.57 19.71
C PRO A 298 11.90 -15.48 20.54
N GLU A 299 12.83 -14.73 19.94
CA GLU A 299 13.64 -13.76 20.67
C GLU A 299 12.87 -12.46 20.94
N THR A 300 13.06 -11.93 22.16
CA THR A 300 12.42 -10.72 22.64
C THR A 300 13.45 -9.82 23.30
N VAL A 301 13.40 -8.53 22.99
CA VAL A 301 14.25 -7.49 23.58
C VAL A 301 13.53 -6.88 24.77
N LYS A 302 14.16 -6.93 25.94
CA LYS A 302 13.68 -6.31 27.16
C LYS A 302 14.49 -5.05 27.45
N PRO A 303 13.86 -3.92 27.80
CA PRO A 303 14.59 -2.71 28.16
C PRO A 303 15.47 -2.93 29.42
N ALA A 304 16.76 -2.60 29.38
CA ALA A 304 17.69 -2.85 30.49
C ALA A 304 17.83 -1.66 31.47
N GLN A 305 17.75 -0.40 31.00
CA GLN A 305 17.91 0.81 31.83
C GLN A 305 17.08 2.00 31.33
N GLY A 306 16.52 2.80 32.26
CA GLY A 306 15.84 4.08 31.95
C GLY A 306 14.32 4.07 32.00
N THR A 307 13.69 2.96 32.40
CA THR A 307 12.24 2.90 32.62
C THR A 307 11.84 3.65 33.89
N ASP A 308 10.69 4.31 33.85
CA ASP A 308 10.08 4.88 35.05
C ASP A 308 9.68 3.71 35.97
N ARG A 309 10.41 3.56 37.08
CA ARG A 309 10.19 2.46 38.05
C ARG A 309 8.79 2.44 38.65
N ASN A 310 8.03 3.53 38.47
CA ASN A 310 6.68 3.68 38.99
C ASN A 310 5.61 3.15 38.03
N ILE A 311 5.90 2.94 36.74
CA ILE A 311 4.94 2.37 35.78
C ILE A 311 5.49 1.11 35.12
N ALA A 312 4.77 0.00 35.26
CA ALA A 312 5.11 -1.27 34.63
C ALA A 312 3.95 -1.84 33.78
N ILE A 313 4.29 -2.71 32.84
CA ILE A 313 3.34 -3.47 32.02
C ILE A 313 3.68 -4.95 32.13
N TRP A 314 2.70 -5.75 32.53
CA TRP A 314 2.87 -7.17 32.84
C TRP A 314 1.91 -8.08 32.08
N GLY A 315 2.35 -9.33 31.88
CA GLY A 315 1.44 -10.43 31.60
C GLY A 315 0.69 -10.87 32.87
N ALA A 316 -0.42 -11.58 32.68
CA ALA A 316 -1.27 -12.06 33.80
C ALA A 316 -0.51 -12.94 34.82
N LEU A 317 0.43 -13.77 34.36
CA LEU A 317 1.23 -14.65 35.22
C LEU A 317 2.21 -13.86 36.10
N GLU A 318 2.88 -12.85 35.52
CA GLU A 318 3.88 -12.05 36.23
C GLU A 318 3.21 -11.18 37.30
N ALA A 319 2.03 -10.63 36.99
CA ALA A 319 1.25 -9.82 37.90
C ALA A 319 0.88 -10.52 39.22
N ARG A 320 0.79 -11.87 39.24
CA ARG A 320 0.43 -12.67 40.43
C ARG A 320 1.33 -12.42 41.63
N LEU A 321 2.59 -12.08 41.40
CA LEU A 321 3.63 -11.94 42.44
C LEU A 321 4.00 -10.47 42.71
N GLN A 322 3.34 -9.52 42.05
CA GLN A 322 3.63 -8.11 42.16
C GLN A 322 2.59 -7.39 43.03
N THR A 323 2.94 -6.21 43.55
CA THR A 323 2.01 -5.35 44.29
C THR A 323 2.26 -3.90 43.90
N VAL A 324 1.18 -3.19 43.59
CA VAL A 324 1.16 -1.77 43.19
C VAL A 324 -0.02 -1.06 43.84
N ASP A 325 0.02 0.27 43.88
CA ASP A 325 -1.06 1.08 44.43
C ASP A 325 -2.27 1.12 43.50
N THR A 326 -2.03 1.17 42.19
CA THR A 326 -3.06 1.15 41.15
C THR A 326 -2.77 0.09 40.09
N LEU A 327 -3.70 -0.83 39.88
CA LEU A 327 -3.61 -1.85 38.84
C LEU A 327 -4.67 -1.61 37.76
N VAL A 328 -4.24 -1.51 36.51
CA VAL A 328 -5.14 -1.48 35.36
C VAL A 328 -5.19 -2.87 34.75
N ILE A 329 -6.37 -3.47 34.65
CA ILE A 329 -6.61 -4.75 33.98
C ILE A 329 -7.20 -4.42 32.60
N GLY A 330 -6.37 -4.48 31.56
CA GLY A 330 -6.73 -4.05 30.21
C GLY A 330 -7.07 -5.19 29.27
N GLY A 331 -7.88 -4.90 28.26
CA GLY A 331 -8.31 -5.90 27.27
C GLY A 331 -9.32 -6.89 27.85
N LEU A 332 -10.25 -6.44 28.72
CA LEU A 332 -11.31 -7.27 29.29
C LEU A 332 -12.43 -7.56 28.27
N ASN A 333 -12.05 -8.21 27.17
CA ASN A 333 -12.92 -8.73 26.12
C ASN A 333 -12.77 -10.26 26.02
N GLU A 334 -13.83 -10.94 25.58
CA GLU A 334 -13.81 -12.37 25.31
C GLU A 334 -12.75 -12.70 24.24
N GLY A 335 -12.00 -13.78 24.46
CA GLY A 335 -10.90 -14.20 23.59
C GLY A 335 -9.55 -13.58 23.95
N VAL A 336 -9.52 -12.46 24.68
CA VAL A 336 -8.31 -11.84 25.25
C VAL A 336 -8.13 -12.27 26.70
N TRP A 337 -9.12 -12.01 27.55
CA TRP A 337 -9.13 -12.45 28.95
C TRP A 337 -10.51 -12.98 29.35
N PRO A 338 -10.70 -14.31 29.44
CA PRO A 338 -9.69 -15.34 29.25
C PRO A 338 -9.32 -15.54 27.77
N ARG A 339 -8.06 -15.90 27.51
CA ARG A 339 -7.62 -16.25 26.16
C ARG A 339 -8.31 -17.54 25.72
N LYS A 340 -8.76 -17.58 24.47
CA LYS A 340 -9.35 -18.80 23.90
C LYS A 340 -8.29 -19.91 23.89
N PRO A 341 -8.57 -21.12 24.43
CA PRO A 341 -7.62 -22.21 24.37
C PRO A 341 -7.36 -22.57 22.90
N GLU A 342 -6.10 -22.54 22.47
CA GLU A 342 -5.69 -23.01 21.15
C GLU A 342 -5.66 -24.54 21.14
N SER A 343 -6.13 -25.13 20.04
CA SER A 343 -5.96 -26.56 19.82
C SER A 343 -4.47 -26.87 19.69
N ASP A 344 -4.00 -27.85 20.47
CA ASP A 344 -2.64 -28.32 20.40
C ASP A 344 -2.38 -28.97 19.02
N ARG A 345 -1.21 -28.67 18.43
CA ARG A 345 -0.85 -29.09 17.07
C ARG A 345 -0.51 -30.58 16.96
N PHE A 346 -0.20 -31.23 18.08
CA PHE A 346 0.20 -32.64 18.13
C PHE A 346 -0.85 -33.54 18.77
N MET A 347 -1.57 -33.03 19.78
CA MET A 347 -2.53 -33.82 20.54
C MET A 347 -3.92 -33.21 20.54
N SER A 348 -4.91 -33.98 20.11
CA SER A 348 -6.31 -33.57 20.25
C SER A 348 -6.74 -33.49 21.72
N ARG A 349 -7.82 -32.74 21.99
CA ARG A 349 -8.44 -32.67 23.32
C ARG A 349 -8.76 -34.05 23.89
N LEU A 350 -9.31 -34.94 23.06
CA LEU A 350 -9.66 -36.32 23.43
C LEU A 350 -8.44 -37.15 23.81
N MET A 351 -7.33 -36.97 23.09
CA MET A 351 -6.07 -37.64 23.42
C MET A 351 -5.58 -37.20 24.79
N LYS A 352 -5.53 -35.88 25.07
CA LYS A 352 -5.08 -35.34 26.36
C LYS A 352 -5.90 -35.88 27.52
N THR A 353 -7.23 -35.89 27.39
CA THR A 353 -8.11 -36.43 28.43
C THR A 353 -7.98 -37.95 28.59
N GLY A 354 -7.70 -38.68 27.51
CA GLY A 354 -7.53 -40.14 27.55
C GLY A 354 -6.22 -40.60 28.18
N ILE A 355 -5.25 -39.70 28.39
CA ILE A 355 -3.96 -39.98 29.04
C ILE A 355 -3.78 -39.17 30.33
N ASP A 356 -4.88 -38.70 30.93
CA ASP A 356 -4.90 -37.93 32.19
C ASP A 356 -4.05 -36.64 32.19
N LEU A 357 -3.83 -36.03 31.02
CA LEU A 357 -3.24 -34.69 30.93
C LEU A 357 -4.28 -33.60 31.15
N GLU A 358 -3.84 -32.46 31.68
CA GLU A 358 -4.71 -31.33 31.98
C GLU A 358 -5.41 -30.80 30.72
N PRO A 359 -6.75 -30.63 30.76
CA PRO A 359 -7.50 -30.14 29.62
C PRO A 359 -7.19 -28.65 29.38
N PRO A 360 -7.23 -28.16 28.11
CA PRO A 360 -6.98 -26.76 27.78
C PRO A 360 -7.85 -25.77 28.56
N GLU A 361 -9.06 -26.17 28.95
CA GLU A 361 -10.01 -25.39 29.74
C GLU A 361 -9.48 -25.05 31.15
N ARG A 362 -8.52 -25.80 31.71
CA ARG A 362 -7.88 -25.45 32.98
C ARG A 362 -7.22 -24.07 32.93
N ARG A 363 -6.74 -23.64 31.77
CA ARG A 363 -6.20 -22.28 31.57
C ARG A 363 -7.26 -21.20 31.77
N ILE A 364 -8.54 -21.48 31.50
CA ILE A 364 -9.65 -20.57 31.76
C ILE A 364 -9.83 -20.37 33.27
N GLY A 365 -9.78 -21.46 34.04
CA GLY A 365 -9.83 -21.40 35.51
C GLY A 365 -8.64 -20.64 36.10
N LEU A 366 -7.42 -20.85 35.57
CA LEU A 366 -6.25 -20.07 35.96
C LEU A 366 -6.40 -18.57 35.63
N ALA A 367 -6.97 -18.23 34.47
CA ALA A 367 -7.23 -16.84 34.11
C ALA A 367 -8.29 -16.17 35.00
N ALA A 368 -9.27 -16.95 35.50
CA ALA A 368 -10.25 -16.47 36.49
C ALA A 368 -9.58 -16.21 37.85
N HIS A 369 -8.69 -17.10 38.28
CA HIS A 369 -7.86 -16.90 39.46
C HIS A 369 -6.98 -15.64 39.33
N ASP A 370 -6.42 -15.38 38.15
CA ASP A 370 -5.61 -14.18 37.90
C ASP A 370 -6.42 -12.90 38.00
N PHE A 371 -7.64 -12.92 37.48
CA PHE A 371 -8.57 -11.82 37.64
C PHE A 371 -8.92 -11.60 39.12
N GLN A 372 -9.21 -12.66 39.88
CA GLN A 372 -9.48 -12.57 41.32
C GLN A 372 -8.28 -12.00 42.11
N MET A 373 -7.07 -12.46 41.80
CA MET A 373 -5.84 -11.96 42.43
C MET A 373 -5.61 -10.48 42.11
N ALA A 374 -5.81 -10.08 40.86
CA ALA A 374 -5.69 -8.69 40.43
C ALA A 374 -6.71 -7.78 41.14
N MET A 375 -7.93 -8.28 41.37
CA MET A 375 -8.94 -7.62 42.20
C MET A 375 -8.56 -7.51 43.68
N GLY A 376 -7.40 -8.02 44.11
CA GLY A 376 -6.84 -7.81 45.45
C GLY A 376 -6.12 -6.46 45.63
N MET A 377 -5.79 -5.74 44.56
CA MET A 377 -5.02 -4.47 44.62
C MET A 377 -5.86 -3.31 45.14
N LYS A 378 -5.26 -2.37 45.89
CA LYS A 378 -6.02 -1.26 46.53
C LYS A 378 -6.93 -0.53 45.54
N LYS A 379 -6.36 0.03 44.48
CA LYS A 379 -7.10 0.64 43.38
C LYS A 379 -7.03 -0.24 42.13
N VAL A 380 -8.17 -0.47 41.49
CA VAL A 380 -8.28 -1.29 40.27
C VAL A 380 -9.01 -0.52 39.17
N VAL A 381 -8.50 -0.55 37.95
CA VAL A 381 -9.19 -0.05 36.76
C VAL A 381 -9.44 -1.23 35.83
N LEU A 382 -10.70 -1.56 35.59
CA LEU A 382 -11.13 -2.56 34.62
C LEU A 382 -11.31 -1.86 33.28
N ALA A 383 -10.54 -2.21 32.27
CA ALA A 383 -10.57 -1.54 30.96
C ALA A 383 -10.91 -2.52 29.83
N ARG A 384 -11.75 -2.06 28.91
CA ARG A 384 -12.07 -2.77 27.66
C ARG A 384 -12.42 -1.81 26.52
N SER A 385 -12.27 -2.29 25.29
CA SER A 385 -12.84 -1.69 24.09
C SER A 385 -14.18 -2.34 23.69
N ALA A 386 -15.08 -1.54 23.11
CA ALA A 386 -16.33 -2.00 22.51
C ALA A 386 -16.15 -2.60 21.11
N ARG A 387 -14.98 -2.38 20.49
CA ARG A 387 -14.61 -2.90 19.16
C ARG A 387 -13.21 -3.51 19.18
N ALA A 388 -13.02 -4.55 18.38
CA ALA A 388 -11.72 -5.13 18.06
C ALA A 388 -11.57 -5.06 16.53
N GLY A 389 -10.65 -4.21 16.06
CA GLY A 389 -10.69 -3.74 14.66
C GLY A 389 -12.05 -3.13 14.31
N ASP A 390 -12.64 -3.57 13.21
CA ASP A 390 -13.94 -3.08 12.73
C ASP A 390 -15.15 -3.83 13.32
N ALA A 391 -14.93 -4.88 14.12
CA ALA A 391 -15.99 -5.73 14.67
C ALA A 391 -16.33 -5.36 16.12
N PRO A 392 -17.61 -5.44 16.54
CA PRO A 392 -17.98 -5.34 17.95
C PRO A 392 -17.29 -6.40 18.79
N ALA A 393 -16.73 -6.00 19.94
CA ALA A 393 -16.10 -6.89 20.90
C ALA A 393 -17.07 -7.25 22.03
N VAL A 394 -17.12 -8.53 22.39
CA VAL A 394 -17.92 -9.02 23.52
C VAL A 394 -17.13 -8.79 24.83
N PRO A 395 -17.71 -8.17 25.87
CA PRO A 395 -17.03 -7.99 27.15
C PRO A 395 -16.63 -9.33 27.76
N SER A 396 -15.52 -9.37 28.50
CA SER A 396 -15.07 -10.56 29.23
C SER A 396 -16.20 -11.13 30.10
N ARG A 397 -16.38 -12.45 30.07
CA ARG A 397 -17.35 -13.15 30.92
C ARG A 397 -17.16 -12.85 32.40
N TRP A 398 -15.93 -12.61 32.86
CA TRP A 398 -15.64 -12.30 34.25
C TRP A 398 -16.16 -10.91 34.64
N LEU A 399 -15.98 -9.94 33.73
CA LEU A 399 -16.56 -8.62 33.87
C LEU A 399 -18.10 -8.69 33.86
N GLN A 400 -18.69 -9.44 32.92
CA GLN A 400 -20.15 -9.61 32.85
C GLN A 400 -20.72 -10.21 34.15
N ARG A 401 -20.11 -11.28 34.67
CA ARG A 401 -20.53 -11.93 35.91
C ARG A 401 -20.38 -10.99 37.11
N LEU A 402 -19.26 -10.27 37.21
CA LEU A 402 -19.03 -9.28 38.27
C LEU A 402 -20.11 -8.20 38.28
N LEU A 403 -20.38 -7.57 37.13
CA LEU A 403 -21.37 -6.51 37.01
C LEU A 403 -22.80 -7.01 37.30
N THR A 404 -23.11 -8.24 36.88
CA THR A 404 -24.39 -8.90 37.19
C THR A 404 -24.56 -9.11 38.69
N PHE A 405 -23.50 -9.57 39.37
CA PHE A 405 -23.56 -9.87 40.80
C PHE A 405 -23.63 -8.61 41.68
N ILE A 406 -22.83 -7.57 41.39
CA ILE A 406 -22.84 -6.34 42.20
C ILE A 406 -24.12 -5.50 41.97
N GLY A 407 -24.72 -5.61 40.79
CA GLY A 407 -25.94 -4.89 40.40
C GLY A 407 -25.66 -3.58 39.66
N ASN A 408 -26.69 -3.08 38.96
CA ASN A 408 -26.56 -1.97 38.03
C ASN A 408 -26.17 -0.64 38.69
N ASP A 409 -26.71 -0.33 39.87
CA ASP A 409 -26.42 0.94 40.57
C ASP A 409 -24.93 1.08 40.89
N GLN A 410 -24.29 -0.01 41.32
CA GLN A 410 -22.86 -0.04 41.61
C GLN A 410 -22.04 0.00 40.31
N ALA A 411 -22.50 -0.68 39.26
CA ALA A 411 -21.88 -0.63 37.95
C ALA A 411 -21.89 0.78 37.34
N VAL A 412 -22.94 1.58 37.56
CA VAL A 412 -23.02 2.97 37.10
C VAL A 412 -21.92 3.83 37.72
N GLU A 413 -21.68 3.71 39.03
CA GLU A 413 -20.62 4.49 39.70
C GLU A 413 -19.21 4.07 39.25
N LEU A 414 -19.03 2.78 38.93
CA LEU A 414 -17.79 2.26 38.33
C LEU A 414 -17.55 2.90 36.95
N ARG A 415 -18.60 2.95 36.10
CA ARG A 415 -18.54 3.55 34.76
C ARG A 415 -18.33 5.05 34.80
N ARG A 416 -19.01 5.76 35.71
CA ARG A 416 -18.87 7.21 35.88
C ARG A 416 -17.40 7.63 36.09
N ARG A 417 -16.65 6.87 36.89
CA ARG A 417 -15.21 7.10 37.10
C ARG A 417 -14.37 6.78 35.85
N GLY A 418 -14.79 5.81 35.04
CA GLY A 418 -14.15 5.51 33.76
C GLY A 418 -14.42 6.59 32.70
N ASP A 419 -15.63 7.15 32.69
CA ASP A 419 -16.02 8.25 31.81
C ASP A 419 -15.17 9.50 32.05
N GLU A 420 -14.73 9.76 33.29
CA GLU A 420 -13.76 10.83 33.59
C GLU A 420 -12.42 10.62 32.87
N LEU A 421 -11.89 9.39 32.91
CA LEU A 421 -10.64 9.04 32.22
C LEU A 421 -10.79 9.15 30.69
N LEU A 422 -11.93 8.70 30.15
CA LEU A 422 -12.25 8.82 28.73
C LEU A 422 -12.44 10.29 28.32
N ALA A 423 -13.01 11.13 29.18
CA ALA A 423 -13.16 12.55 28.92
C ALA A 423 -11.78 13.23 28.82
N TRP A 424 -10.83 12.91 29.70
CA TRP A 424 -9.46 13.40 29.58
C TRP A 424 -8.75 12.87 28.34
N ALA A 425 -8.91 11.57 28.03
CA ALA A 425 -8.36 10.99 26.81
C ALA A 425 -8.82 11.74 25.56
N ARG A 426 -10.12 12.06 25.46
CA ARG A 426 -10.68 12.86 24.35
C ARG A 426 -10.19 14.31 24.39
N ALA A 427 -10.06 14.90 25.58
CA ALA A 427 -9.58 16.27 25.74
C ALA A 427 -8.16 16.46 25.22
N LEU A 428 -7.29 15.45 25.33
CA LEU A 428 -5.91 15.49 24.83
C LEU A 428 -5.83 15.69 23.31
N ASP A 429 -6.81 15.20 22.57
CA ASP A 429 -6.85 15.27 21.10
C ASP A 429 -7.87 16.31 20.59
N THR A 430 -8.48 17.10 21.48
CA THR A 430 -9.41 18.17 21.10
C THR A 430 -8.65 19.32 20.45
N GLY A 431 -8.91 19.54 19.15
CA GLY A 431 -8.45 20.72 18.41
C GLY A 431 -9.63 21.54 17.86
N PRO A 432 -9.38 22.77 17.36
CA PRO A 432 -10.42 23.53 16.66
C PRO A 432 -10.92 22.73 15.44
N ARG A 433 -12.24 22.72 15.22
CA ARG A 433 -12.83 22.08 14.04
C ARG A 433 -12.37 22.84 12.80
N GLN A 434 -11.81 22.13 11.83
CA GLN A 434 -11.40 22.67 10.54
C GLN A 434 -12.41 22.25 9.48
N ASP A 435 -12.90 23.19 8.69
CA ASP A 435 -13.78 22.90 7.56
C ASP A 435 -13.02 22.19 6.45
N PHE A 436 -13.73 21.36 5.70
CA PHE A 436 -13.19 20.69 4.54
C PHE A 436 -12.73 21.71 3.48
N ALA A 437 -11.61 21.43 2.84
CA ALA A 437 -11.15 22.25 1.73
C ALA A 437 -12.19 22.25 0.59
N PRO A 438 -12.50 23.40 -0.02
CA PRO A 438 -13.40 23.44 -1.15
C PRO A 438 -12.75 22.75 -2.37
N ARG A 439 -13.60 22.27 -3.28
CA ARG A 439 -13.15 21.70 -4.55
C ARG A 439 -12.30 22.71 -5.33
N PRO A 440 -11.06 22.35 -5.74
CA PRO A 440 -10.15 23.31 -6.33
C PRO A 440 -10.57 23.71 -7.75
N GLN A 441 -10.52 25.02 -8.02
CA GLN A 441 -10.78 25.61 -9.33
C GLN A 441 -9.83 26.80 -9.61
N PRO A 442 -8.51 26.58 -9.71
CA PRO A 442 -7.53 27.64 -9.95
C PRO A 442 -7.77 28.39 -11.27
N LYS A 443 -7.60 29.72 -11.25
CA LYS A 443 -7.80 30.64 -12.38
C LYS A 443 -6.47 31.27 -12.82
N PRO A 444 -5.58 30.51 -13.48
CA PRO A 444 -4.28 31.02 -13.91
C PRO A 444 -4.46 32.13 -14.97
N PRO A 445 -3.57 33.14 -15.01
CA PRO A 445 -3.58 34.17 -16.05
C PRO A 445 -3.51 33.58 -17.46
N LEU A 446 -4.13 34.24 -18.44
CA LEU A 446 -4.17 33.75 -19.83
C LEU A 446 -2.77 33.53 -20.43
N SER A 447 -1.79 34.34 -20.04
CA SER A 447 -0.41 34.27 -20.54
C SER A 447 0.32 32.97 -20.21
N VAL A 448 -0.11 32.23 -19.18
CA VAL A 448 0.49 30.95 -18.78
C VAL A 448 -0.35 29.74 -19.16
N ARG A 449 -1.53 29.94 -19.78
CA ARG A 449 -2.39 28.84 -20.22
C ARG A 449 -1.77 28.13 -21.44
N PRO A 450 -1.95 26.81 -21.60
CA PRO A 450 -1.35 26.07 -22.71
C PRO A 450 -1.86 26.55 -24.07
N GLY A 451 -0.96 26.96 -24.96
CA GLY A 451 -1.27 27.30 -26.36
C GLY A 451 -1.33 26.08 -27.31
N HIS A 452 -1.18 24.87 -26.78
CA HIS A 452 -1.11 23.65 -27.57
C HIS A 452 -1.60 22.43 -26.79
N PHE A 453 -2.41 21.59 -27.44
CA PHE A 453 -2.92 20.33 -26.92
C PHE A 453 -2.70 19.18 -27.92
N SER A 454 -2.48 17.97 -27.41
CA SER A 454 -2.67 16.75 -28.18
C SER A 454 -4.14 16.32 -28.20
N VAL A 455 -4.54 15.52 -29.20
CA VAL A 455 -5.88 14.90 -29.25
C VAL A 455 -6.20 14.14 -27.95
N THR A 456 -5.22 13.42 -27.39
CA THR A 456 -5.37 12.67 -26.14
C THR A 456 -5.57 13.57 -24.92
N GLU A 457 -4.91 14.74 -24.87
CA GLU A 457 -5.06 15.71 -23.77
C GLU A 457 -6.45 16.36 -23.72
N ILE A 458 -7.21 16.37 -24.83
CA ILE A 458 -8.57 16.95 -24.85
C ILE A 458 -9.55 16.17 -23.97
N GLU A 459 -9.43 14.84 -23.92
CA GLU A 459 -10.26 14.04 -23.00
C GLU A 459 -9.95 14.41 -21.55
N THR A 460 -8.67 14.57 -21.18
CA THR A 460 -8.25 15.02 -19.85
C THR A 460 -8.77 16.43 -19.55
N LEU A 461 -8.64 17.38 -20.48
CA LEU A 461 -9.13 18.76 -20.29
C LEU A 461 -10.64 18.81 -20.03
N ARG A 462 -11.42 17.89 -20.60
CA ARG A 462 -12.87 17.81 -20.36
C ARG A 462 -13.22 17.14 -19.05
N ARG A 463 -12.52 16.05 -18.70
CA ARG A 463 -12.81 15.26 -17.50
C ARG A 463 -12.23 15.86 -16.24
N ASP A 464 -10.96 16.22 -16.28
CA ASP A 464 -10.21 16.78 -15.16
C ASP A 464 -9.29 17.93 -15.62
N PRO A 465 -9.85 19.13 -15.85
CA PRO A 465 -9.07 20.32 -16.16
C PRO A 465 -7.94 20.58 -15.16
N TYR A 466 -8.15 20.27 -13.87
CA TYR A 466 -7.11 20.45 -12.84
C TYR A 466 -5.85 19.65 -13.14
N ALA A 467 -5.95 18.45 -13.73
CA ALA A 467 -4.78 17.69 -14.16
C ALA A 467 -3.96 18.42 -15.24
N VAL A 468 -4.64 19.12 -16.16
CA VAL A 468 -3.95 19.98 -17.15
C VAL A 468 -3.26 21.15 -16.45
N TYR A 469 -3.92 21.78 -15.48
CA TYR A 469 -3.30 22.85 -14.67
C TYR A 469 -2.05 22.36 -13.93
N ALA A 470 -2.15 21.26 -13.19
CA ALA A 470 -1.04 20.70 -12.44
C ALA A 470 0.13 20.31 -13.36
N ARG A 471 -0.16 19.64 -14.47
CA ARG A 471 0.87 19.17 -15.40
C ARG A 471 1.51 20.28 -16.23
N ARG A 472 0.70 21.13 -16.87
CA ARG A 472 1.17 22.07 -17.91
C ARG A 472 1.47 23.46 -17.37
N ILE A 473 0.86 23.86 -16.24
CA ILE A 473 1.01 25.20 -15.66
C ILE A 473 1.92 25.15 -14.43
N LEU A 474 1.69 24.22 -13.50
CA LEU A 474 2.58 24.04 -12.34
C LEU A 474 3.84 23.21 -12.65
N GLY A 475 3.85 22.45 -13.75
CA GLY A 475 4.98 21.59 -14.11
C GLY A 475 5.13 20.38 -13.19
N LEU A 476 4.05 19.95 -12.52
CA LEU A 476 4.03 18.78 -11.65
C LEU A 476 3.80 17.54 -12.51
N ILE A 477 4.83 16.72 -12.66
CA ILE A 477 4.77 15.49 -13.46
C ILE A 477 4.81 14.32 -12.49
N PRO A 478 3.83 13.41 -12.51
CA PRO A 478 3.86 12.21 -11.67
C PRO A 478 5.11 11.40 -12.02
N LEU A 479 5.75 10.85 -10.99
CA LEU A 479 6.84 9.89 -11.21
C LEU A 479 6.24 8.62 -11.82
N ASP A 480 6.98 8.02 -12.74
CA ASP A 480 6.61 6.70 -13.24
C ASP A 480 6.47 5.71 -12.09
N PRO A 481 5.54 4.75 -12.18
CA PRO A 481 5.39 3.72 -11.17
C PRO A 481 6.70 2.92 -11.04
N VAL A 482 6.81 2.23 -9.91
CA VAL A 482 7.90 1.29 -9.69
C VAL A 482 7.86 0.21 -10.79
N ILE A 483 9.04 -0.22 -11.22
CA ILE A 483 9.23 -1.27 -12.23
C ILE A 483 8.34 -2.46 -11.90
N ARG A 484 7.68 -3.00 -12.92
CA ARG A 484 6.69 -4.05 -12.78
C ARG A 484 6.82 -5.08 -13.89
N ASP A 485 6.13 -6.20 -13.72
CA ASP A 485 5.96 -7.13 -14.83
C ASP A 485 5.18 -6.47 -15.98
N PRO A 486 5.50 -6.81 -17.25
CA PRO A 486 4.77 -6.30 -18.41
C PRO A 486 3.27 -6.58 -18.33
N GLY A 487 2.47 -5.52 -18.52
CA GLY A 487 1.02 -5.54 -18.37
C GLY A 487 0.26 -5.30 -19.67
N ALA A 488 -0.99 -4.84 -19.54
CA ALA A 488 -1.85 -4.59 -20.69
C ALA A 488 -1.38 -3.41 -21.55
N ALA A 489 -0.80 -2.37 -20.94
CA ALA A 489 -0.30 -1.19 -21.64
C ALA A 489 0.90 -1.55 -22.53
N GLU A 490 1.88 -2.27 -21.97
CA GLU A 490 3.09 -2.69 -22.69
C GLU A 490 2.77 -3.70 -23.80
N ARG A 491 1.79 -4.57 -23.58
CA ARG A 491 1.25 -5.43 -24.66
C ARG A 491 0.65 -4.60 -25.79
N GLY A 492 -0.11 -3.55 -25.46
CA GLY A 492 -0.65 -2.62 -26.44
C GLY A 492 0.46 -2.00 -27.28
N THR A 493 1.42 -1.33 -26.63
CA THR A 493 2.59 -0.71 -27.30
C THR A 493 3.35 -1.69 -28.20
N LEU A 494 3.62 -2.90 -27.69
CA LEU A 494 4.25 -3.97 -28.47
C LEU A 494 3.45 -4.30 -29.73
N PHE A 495 2.13 -4.41 -29.62
CA PHE A 495 1.27 -4.76 -30.76
C PHE A 495 1.19 -3.63 -31.79
N HIS A 496 1.15 -2.35 -31.35
CA HIS A 496 1.25 -1.22 -32.27
C HIS A 496 2.58 -1.24 -33.05
N ALA A 497 3.70 -1.46 -32.36
CA ALA A 497 5.02 -1.53 -33.00
C ALA A 497 5.11 -2.66 -34.04
N ILE A 498 4.52 -3.83 -33.73
CA ILE A 498 4.44 -4.96 -34.67
C ILE A 498 3.63 -4.59 -35.92
N LEU A 499 2.45 -3.98 -35.74
CA LEU A 499 1.55 -3.61 -36.83
C LEU A 499 2.12 -2.50 -37.72
N HIS A 500 2.83 -1.54 -37.11
CA HIS A 500 3.58 -0.53 -37.82
C HIS A 500 4.68 -1.16 -38.68
N MET A 501 5.53 -2.00 -38.08
CA MET A 501 6.62 -2.68 -38.78
C MET A 501 6.10 -3.58 -39.92
N PHE A 502 4.96 -4.24 -39.71
CA PHE A 502 4.28 -5.01 -40.74
C PHE A 502 3.82 -4.13 -41.90
N SER A 503 3.11 -3.03 -41.60
CA SER A 503 2.57 -2.13 -42.62
C SER A 503 3.66 -1.44 -43.45
N ALA A 504 4.84 -1.21 -42.86
CA ALA A 504 6.01 -0.68 -43.56
C ALA A 504 6.70 -1.71 -44.48
N ARG A 505 6.62 -3.01 -44.15
CA ARG A 505 7.32 -4.09 -44.88
C ARG A 505 6.47 -4.80 -45.92
N VAL A 506 5.16 -4.91 -45.68
CA VAL A 506 4.22 -5.66 -46.54
C VAL A 506 3.19 -4.70 -47.12
N ALA A 507 3.32 -4.41 -48.42
CA ALA A 507 2.42 -3.49 -49.10
C ALA A 507 1.04 -4.11 -49.41
N ASP A 508 0.98 -5.41 -49.74
CA ASP A 508 -0.26 -6.12 -50.05
C ASP A 508 -0.50 -7.29 -49.08
N PRO A 509 -1.51 -7.24 -48.19
CA PRO A 509 -1.83 -8.32 -47.24
C PRO A 509 -2.42 -9.57 -47.93
N ARG A 510 -2.72 -9.50 -49.23
CA ARG A 510 -3.10 -10.68 -50.04
C ARG A 510 -1.89 -11.49 -50.51
N ALA A 511 -0.68 -10.95 -50.36
CA ALA A 511 0.53 -11.68 -50.70
C ALA A 511 0.60 -13.00 -49.88
N PRO A 512 1.02 -14.12 -50.50
CA PRO A 512 1.04 -15.43 -49.84
C PRO A 512 1.95 -15.47 -48.62
N ASP A 513 2.95 -14.59 -48.56
CA ASP A 513 3.92 -14.43 -47.48
C ASP A 513 3.53 -13.36 -46.44
N ALA A 514 2.37 -12.69 -46.58
CA ALA A 514 1.95 -11.61 -45.67
C ALA A 514 1.88 -12.06 -44.19
N LEU A 515 1.34 -13.26 -43.94
CA LEU A 515 1.32 -13.83 -42.58
C LEU A 515 2.73 -14.11 -42.06
N ALA A 516 3.61 -14.66 -42.90
CA ALA A 516 5.01 -14.89 -42.52
C ALA A 516 5.73 -13.56 -42.22
N GLY A 517 5.43 -12.50 -42.98
CA GLY A 517 5.92 -11.14 -42.74
C GLY A 517 5.46 -10.56 -41.41
N LEU A 518 4.17 -10.72 -41.04
CA LEU A 518 3.64 -10.27 -39.75
C LEU A 518 4.26 -11.04 -38.58
N ILE A 519 4.44 -12.36 -38.72
CA ILE A 519 5.12 -13.18 -37.70
C ILE A 519 6.59 -12.77 -37.55
N ALA A 520 7.29 -12.48 -38.64
CA ALA A 520 8.67 -12.01 -38.60
C ALA A 520 8.80 -10.63 -37.95
N ALA A 521 7.87 -9.70 -38.20
CA ALA A 521 7.78 -8.43 -37.49
C ALA A 521 7.51 -8.65 -35.99
N GLY A 522 6.59 -9.56 -35.67
CA GLY A 522 6.33 -10.02 -34.30
C GLY A 522 7.60 -10.47 -33.59
N ARG A 523 8.35 -11.40 -34.19
CA ARG A 523 9.61 -11.92 -33.61
C ARG A 523 10.63 -10.81 -33.36
N ALA A 524 10.78 -9.88 -34.30
CA ALA A 524 11.70 -8.76 -34.14
C ALA A 524 11.32 -7.88 -32.95
N CYS A 525 10.04 -7.49 -32.82
CA CYS A 525 9.59 -6.65 -31.71
C CYS A 525 9.61 -7.37 -30.36
N PHE A 526 9.29 -8.67 -30.30
CA PHE A 526 9.41 -9.45 -29.07
C PHE A 526 10.86 -9.59 -28.60
N ALA A 527 11.79 -9.79 -29.54
CA ALA A 527 13.23 -9.84 -29.24
C ALA A 527 13.73 -8.49 -28.72
N ASP A 528 13.28 -7.38 -29.29
CA ASP A 528 13.61 -6.02 -28.84
C ASP A 528 13.02 -5.70 -27.46
N ALA A 529 11.79 -6.16 -27.20
CA ALA A 529 11.11 -5.95 -25.92
C ALA A 529 11.71 -6.77 -24.76
N ALA A 530 12.47 -7.82 -25.04
CA ALA A 530 13.18 -8.67 -24.06
C ALA A 530 12.32 -9.05 -22.83
N LEU A 531 11.10 -9.55 -23.08
CA LEU A 531 10.13 -9.86 -22.03
C LEU A 531 10.61 -11.00 -21.11
N PRO A 532 10.14 -11.07 -19.85
CA PRO A 532 10.36 -12.25 -19.00
C PRO A 532 9.85 -13.52 -19.68
N ALA A 533 10.58 -14.63 -19.53
CA ALA A 533 10.31 -15.87 -20.26
C ALA A 533 8.89 -16.41 -20.04
N ASP A 534 8.35 -16.28 -18.83
CA ASP A 534 6.98 -16.67 -18.49
C ASP A 534 5.92 -15.77 -19.14
N VAL A 535 6.21 -14.48 -19.30
CA VAL A 535 5.33 -13.54 -20.01
C VAL A 535 5.34 -13.82 -21.50
N GLU A 536 6.53 -13.98 -22.09
CA GLU A 536 6.69 -14.31 -23.51
C GLU A 536 6.00 -15.63 -23.85
N ALA A 537 6.16 -16.67 -23.02
CA ALA A 537 5.52 -17.97 -23.19
C ALA A 537 3.98 -17.89 -23.27
N VAL A 538 3.36 -16.85 -22.69
CA VAL A 538 1.91 -16.62 -22.77
C VAL A 538 1.55 -15.68 -23.92
N TRP A 539 2.31 -14.60 -24.12
CA TRP A 539 1.97 -13.55 -25.09
C TRP A 539 2.25 -13.97 -26.52
N TRP A 540 3.34 -14.70 -26.74
CA TRP A 540 3.75 -15.11 -28.08
C TRP A 540 2.71 -16.05 -28.75
N PRO A 541 2.26 -17.16 -28.14
CA PRO A 541 1.26 -18.02 -28.77
C PRO A 541 -0.09 -17.32 -29.00
N ARG A 542 -0.45 -16.36 -28.13
CA ARG A 542 -1.66 -15.54 -28.32
C ARG A 542 -1.51 -14.61 -29.51
N PHE A 543 -0.33 -14.00 -29.68
CA PHE A 543 -0.03 -13.17 -30.84
C PHE A 543 -0.05 -14.00 -32.13
N GLU A 544 0.52 -15.21 -32.17
CA GLU A 544 0.48 -16.07 -33.36
C GLU A 544 -0.95 -16.35 -33.82
N LYS A 545 -1.85 -16.68 -32.88
CA LYS A 545 -3.26 -16.88 -33.18
C LYS A 545 -3.94 -15.60 -33.68
N LEU A 546 -3.61 -14.47 -33.09
CA LEU A 546 -4.14 -13.16 -33.47
C LEU A 546 -3.65 -12.74 -34.87
N ALA A 547 -2.39 -13.01 -35.21
CA ALA A 547 -1.76 -12.64 -36.47
C ALA A 547 -2.50 -13.23 -37.68
N ALA A 548 -2.93 -14.49 -37.60
CA ALA A 548 -3.73 -15.11 -38.66
C ALA A 548 -5.06 -14.36 -38.91
N ASN A 549 -5.75 -13.98 -37.83
CA ASN A 549 -7.04 -13.27 -37.91
C ASN A 549 -6.87 -11.80 -38.30
N ILE A 550 -5.74 -11.16 -37.96
CA ILE A 550 -5.41 -9.81 -38.45
C ILE A 550 -5.28 -9.83 -39.96
N ILE A 551 -4.53 -10.79 -40.52
CA ILE A 551 -4.35 -10.90 -41.98
C ILE A 551 -5.68 -11.19 -42.67
N GLU A 552 -6.52 -12.07 -42.12
CA GLU A 552 -7.82 -12.36 -42.70
C GLU A 552 -8.74 -11.13 -42.71
N TRP A 553 -8.77 -10.38 -41.60
CA TRP A 553 -9.49 -9.10 -41.55
C TRP A 553 -8.91 -8.09 -42.57
N ASP A 554 -7.60 -7.93 -42.68
CA ASP A 554 -6.98 -6.96 -43.60
C ASP A 554 -7.22 -7.31 -45.07
N ARG A 555 -7.31 -8.61 -45.40
CA ARG A 555 -7.68 -9.10 -46.74
C ARG A 555 -9.09 -8.69 -47.14
N THR A 556 -10.04 -8.69 -46.21
CA THR A 556 -11.44 -8.29 -46.51
C THR A 556 -11.55 -6.83 -46.96
N ARG A 557 -10.57 -5.99 -46.60
CA ARG A 557 -10.51 -4.57 -46.94
C ARG A 557 -9.58 -4.27 -48.12
N ALA A 558 -8.74 -5.22 -48.52
CA ALA A 558 -7.64 -4.98 -49.46
C ALA A 558 -8.07 -4.46 -50.84
N ASP A 559 -9.27 -4.82 -51.31
CA ASP A 559 -9.77 -4.38 -52.62
C ASP A 559 -10.25 -2.91 -52.61
N ALA A 560 -10.66 -2.39 -51.45
CA ALA A 560 -11.12 -1.01 -51.30
C ALA A 560 -9.99 -0.02 -50.98
N VAL A 561 -8.88 -0.52 -50.41
CA VAL A 561 -7.76 0.30 -49.92
C VAL A 561 -6.69 0.46 -51.00
N ILE A 562 -6.46 1.70 -51.43
CA ILE A 562 -5.43 2.07 -52.42
C ILE A 562 -4.04 2.06 -51.78
N ARG A 563 -3.93 2.59 -50.56
CA ARG A 563 -2.66 2.68 -49.84
C ARG A 563 -2.90 2.72 -48.34
N ARG A 564 -2.07 2.00 -47.58
CA ARG A 564 -2.07 1.98 -46.12
C ARG A 564 -0.96 2.89 -45.62
N HIS A 565 -1.27 3.66 -44.60
CA HIS A 565 -0.31 4.46 -43.88
C HIS A 565 -0.40 4.10 -42.40
N ALA A 566 0.74 3.78 -41.79
CA ALA A 566 0.81 3.48 -40.37
C ALA A 566 1.55 4.61 -39.66
N GLU A 567 1.12 4.88 -38.43
CA GLU A 567 1.80 5.83 -37.55
C GLU A 567 1.87 7.28 -38.09
N GLU A 568 0.79 7.76 -38.70
CA GLU A 568 0.75 9.06 -39.37
C GLU A 568 0.60 10.20 -38.37
N ARG A 569 1.44 11.23 -38.53
CA ARG A 569 1.48 12.37 -37.61
C ARG A 569 0.77 13.59 -38.19
N ALA A 570 -0.23 14.07 -37.46
CA ALA A 570 -0.86 15.35 -37.77
C ALA A 570 0.03 16.51 -37.27
N GLY A 571 0.30 17.47 -38.15
CA GLY A 571 0.92 18.74 -37.82
C GLY A 571 0.07 19.57 -36.86
N LYS A 572 0.67 20.63 -36.30
CA LYS A 572 -0.06 21.58 -35.46
C LYS A 572 -1.06 22.37 -36.31
N THR A 573 -2.34 22.24 -35.99
CA THR A 573 -3.44 22.93 -36.68
C THR A 573 -4.10 23.90 -35.70
N ILE A 574 -4.30 25.15 -36.12
CA ILE A 574 -4.98 26.17 -35.31
C ILE A 574 -6.46 25.84 -35.21
N VAL A 575 -7.01 25.81 -34.00
CA VAL A 575 -8.42 25.42 -33.76
C VAL A 575 -9.36 26.63 -33.74
N SER A 576 -8.90 27.77 -33.24
CA SER A 576 -9.72 28.96 -33.05
C SER A 576 -8.91 30.24 -33.21
N GLN A 577 -9.60 31.40 -33.18
CA GLN A 577 -8.95 32.71 -33.26
C GLN A 577 -8.01 33.02 -32.09
N SER A 578 -8.06 32.25 -31.00
CA SER A 578 -7.12 32.41 -29.87
C SER A 578 -5.70 31.92 -30.18
N GLY A 579 -5.49 31.26 -31.32
CA GLY A 579 -4.18 30.74 -31.75
C GLY A 579 -3.80 29.41 -31.10
N VAL A 580 -4.68 28.79 -30.31
CA VAL A 580 -4.44 27.46 -29.72
C VAL A 580 -4.40 26.40 -30.82
N THR A 581 -3.40 25.52 -30.72
CA THR A 581 -3.16 24.47 -31.72
C THR A 581 -3.47 23.07 -31.21
N LEU A 582 -4.01 22.23 -32.08
CA LEU A 582 -4.19 20.79 -31.86
C LEU A 582 -3.18 20.01 -32.70
N SER A 583 -2.65 18.93 -32.15
CA SER A 583 -1.94 17.90 -32.93
C SER A 583 -2.36 16.51 -32.47
N GLY A 584 -2.11 15.52 -33.30
CA GLY A 584 -2.51 14.16 -33.01
C GLY A 584 -1.74 13.18 -33.86
N TYR A 585 -2.13 11.94 -33.74
CA TYR A 585 -1.50 10.83 -34.41
C TYR A 585 -2.57 9.77 -34.64
N ALA A 586 -2.56 9.18 -35.83
CA ALA A 586 -3.45 8.08 -36.18
C ALA A 586 -2.62 6.80 -36.31
N ASP A 587 -3.04 5.71 -35.65
CA ASP A 587 -2.33 4.43 -35.74
C ASP A 587 -2.28 3.91 -37.18
N ARG A 588 -3.42 3.99 -37.89
CA ARG A 588 -3.52 3.62 -39.30
C ARG A 588 -4.52 4.49 -40.04
N VAL A 589 -4.09 4.94 -41.23
CA VAL A 589 -4.92 5.65 -42.20
C VAL A 589 -4.94 4.86 -43.51
N ASP A 590 -6.12 4.40 -43.91
CA ASP A 590 -6.32 3.68 -45.18
C ASP A 590 -6.88 4.65 -46.22
N LEU A 591 -6.12 4.93 -47.29
CA LEU A 591 -6.58 5.75 -48.40
C LEU A 591 -7.50 4.95 -49.31
N LEU A 592 -8.69 5.49 -49.57
CA LEU A 592 -9.71 4.91 -50.43
C LEU A 592 -9.82 5.67 -51.77
N ALA A 593 -10.59 5.11 -52.69
CA ALA A 593 -10.96 5.79 -53.93
C ALA A 593 -11.75 7.09 -53.65
N GLY A 594 -11.72 8.02 -54.60
CA GLY A 594 -12.50 9.26 -54.51
C GLY A 594 -11.98 10.28 -53.48
N GLY A 595 -10.76 10.12 -52.97
CA GLY A 595 -10.16 11.06 -52.00
C GLY A 595 -10.66 10.88 -50.57
N MET A 596 -11.31 9.75 -50.28
CA MET A 596 -11.73 9.35 -48.94
C MET A 596 -10.61 8.62 -48.20
N ALA A 597 -10.67 8.60 -46.87
CA ALA A 597 -9.79 7.77 -46.07
C ALA A 597 -10.45 7.28 -44.78
N ASP A 598 -10.03 6.12 -44.30
CA ASP A 598 -10.48 5.53 -43.04
C ASP A 598 -9.43 5.71 -41.96
N ILE A 599 -9.86 6.09 -40.75
CA ILE A 599 -8.99 6.20 -39.57
C ILE A 599 -9.29 5.04 -38.63
N LEU A 600 -8.25 4.24 -38.37
CA LEU A 600 -8.32 3.02 -37.60
C LEU A 600 -7.36 3.09 -36.42
N ASP A 601 -7.87 2.79 -35.22
CA ASP A 601 -7.12 2.80 -33.96
C ASP A 601 -7.10 1.38 -33.38
N TYR A 602 -5.92 0.82 -33.15
CA TYR A 602 -5.77 -0.55 -32.67
C TYR A 602 -5.94 -0.60 -31.16
N LYS A 603 -6.78 -1.52 -30.66
CA LYS A 603 -7.07 -1.63 -29.22
C LYS A 603 -7.06 -3.07 -28.74
N THR A 604 -6.17 -3.37 -27.80
CA THR A 604 -6.10 -4.67 -27.11
C THR A 604 -7.12 -4.82 -25.97
N GLY A 605 -7.85 -3.75 -25.66
CA GLY A 605 -8.90 -3.71 -24.63
C GLY A 605 -10.21 -3.13 -25.16
N SER A 606 -11.21 -3.01 -24.29
CA SER A 606 -12.57 -2.54 -24.63
C SER A 606 -12.82 -1.04 -24.41
N SER A 607 -11.82 -0.31 -23.90
CA SER A 607 -11.89 1.14 -23.66
C SER A 607 -11.07 1.91 -24.70
N PRO A 608 -11.50 3.10 -25.16
CA PRO A 608 -12.82 3.71 -24.93
C PRO A 608 -13.95 2.87 -25.54
N SER A 609 -15.16 2.94 -24.99
CA SER A 609 -16.29 2.23 -25.60
C SER A 609 -16.79 2.96 -26.85
N LYS A 610 -17.38 2.20 -27.79
CA LYS A 610 -18.05 2.75 -28.97
C LYS A 610 -19.08 3.84 -28.62
N ALA A 611 -19.80 3.68 -27.52
CA ALA A 611 -20.77 4.66 -27.03
C ALA A 611 -20.08 5.99 -26.65
N GLN A 612 -18.96 5.93 -25.93
CA GLN A 612 -18.21 7.12 -25.50
C GLN A 612 -17.58 7.86 -26.67
N ALA A 613 -17.09 7.12 -27.67
CA ALA A 613 -16.56 7.71 -28.89
C ALA A 613 -17.67 8.34 -29.75
N HIS A 614 -18.81 7.66 -29.93
CA HIS A 614 -19.95 8.17 -30.72
C HIS A 614 -20.57 9.44 -30.11
N THR A 615 -20.63 9.52 -28.77
CA THR A 615 -21.14 10.69 -28.03
C THR A 615 -20.11 11.82 -27.87
N LEU A 616 -18.90 11.63 -28.41
CA LEU A 616 -17.76 12.52 -28.29
C LEU A 616 -17.32 12.78 -26.84
N LEU A 617 -17.60 11.85 -25.92
CA LEU A 617 -17.01 11.86 -24.57
C LEU A 617 -15.51 11.56 -24.64
N ALA A 618 -15.13 10.60 -25.48
CA ALA A 618 -13.75 10.29 -25.86
C ALA A 618 -13.55 10.70 -27.34
N PRO A 619 -13.24 11.97 -27.62
CA PRO A 619 -13.32 12.53 -28.97
C PRO A 619 -12.12 12.18 -29.87
N GLN A 620 -11.26 11.23 -29.48
CA GLN A 620 -9.98 10.98 -30.14
C GLN A 620 -10.11 10.72 -31.65
N LEU A 621 -10.81 9.65 -32.04
CA LEU A 621 -11.01 9.29 -33.45
C LEU A 621 -11.70 10.41 -34.25
N ALA A 622 -12.67 11.10 -33.65
CA ALA A 622 -13.38 12.19 -34.31
C ALA A 622 -12.48 13.40 -34.55
N LEU A 623 -11.61 13.75 -33.60
CA LEU A 623 -10.63 14.84 -33.76
C LEU A 623 -9.52 14.48 -34.76
N GLU A 624 -9.09 13.21 -34.82
CA GLU A 624 -8.19 12.72 -35.87
C GLU A 624 -8.85 12.85 -37.26
N GLY A 625 -10.14 12.51 -37.39
CA GLY A 625 -10.93 12.74 -38.60
C GLY A 625 -11.01 14.22 -38.99
N ALA A 626 -11.17 15.11 -38.01
CA ALA A 626 -11.20 16.54 -38.23
C ALA A 626 -9.85 17.09 -38.71
N LEU A 627 -8.75 16.58 -38.17
CA LEU A 627 -7.37 16.90 -38.58
C LEU A 627 -7.08 16.39 -40.00
N LEU A 628 -7.56 15.20 -40.36
CA LEU A 628 -7.45 14.63 -41.70
C LEU A 628 -8.11 15.52 -42.75
N ARG A 629 -9.34 15.95 -42.48
CA ARG A 629 -10.08 16.83 -43.38
C ARG A 629 -9.41 18.18 -43.59
N ARG A 630 -8.74 18.68 -42.55
CA ARG A 630 -7.98 19.94 -42.58
C ARG A 630 -6.58 19.81 -43.20
N GLY A 631 -6.22 18.63 -43.70
CA GLY A 631 -4.91 18.38 -44.32
C GLY A 631 -3.74 18.46 -43.32
N ALA A 632 -4.01 18.19 -42.03
CA ALA A 632 -2.98 18.24 -41.00
C ALA A 632 -1.92 17.15 -41.15
N PHE A 633 -2.29 16.02 -41.77
CA PHE A 633 -1.36 14.95 -42.14
C PHE A 633 -0.72 15.28 -43.49
N LYS A 634 0.50 15.83 -43.45
CA LYS A 634 1.17 16.44 -44.62
C LYS A 634 1.30 15.49 -45.80
N ASP A 635 1.62 14.23 -45.54
CA ASP A 635 1.90 13.23 -46.59
C ASP A 635 0.61 12.68 -47.23
N LEU A 636 -0.51 12.77 -46.52
CA LEU A 636 -1.84 12.32 -46.97
C LEU A 636 -2.61 13.42 -47.72
N GLY A 637 -2.38 14.69 -47.35
CA GLY A 637 -3.16 15.85 -47.81
C GLY A 637 -4.55 15.91 -47.18
N ALA A 638 -5.38 16.84 -47.65
CA ALA A 638 -6.78 16.92 -47.21
C ALA A 638 -7.61 15.77 -47.80
N ARG A 639 -8.27 15.00 -46.94
CA ARG A 639 -9.11 13.84 -47.30
C ARG A 639 -10.42 13.87 -46.54
N GLU A 640 -11.48 13.34 -47.14
CA GLU A 640 -12.76 13.17 -46.45
C GLU A 640 -12.73 11.88 -45.62
N PRO A 641 -12.98 11.93 -44.30
CA PRO A 641 -13.05 10.72 -43.48
C PRO A 641 -14.27 9.90 -43.88
N SER A 642 -14.08 8.62 -44.19
CA SER A 642 -15.13 7.67 -44.58
C SER A 642 -15.52 6.78 -43.39
N GLN A 643 -14.54 6.19 -42.71
CA GLN A 643 -14.71 5.40 -41.50
C GLN A 643 -13.90 5.94 -40.33
N LEU A 644 -14.47 5.84 -39.13
CA LEU A 644 -13.78 6.01 -37.86
C LEU A 644 -14.03 4.74 -37.02
N ALA A 645 -13.00 3.94 -36.74
CA ALA A 645 -13.21 2.65 -36.09
C ALA A 645 -12.07 2.23 -35.16
N PHE A 646 -12.45 1.50 -34.11
CA PHE A 646 -11.50 0.73 -33.29
C PHE A 646 -11.33 -0.66 -33.89
N ILE A 647 -10.08 -1.11 -34.04
CA ILE A 647 -9.79 -2.50 -34.39
C ILE A 647 -9.50 -3.25 -33.10
N ARG A 648 -10.48 -4.07 -32.68
CA ARG A 648 -10.44 -4.78 -31.39
C ARG A 648 -9.62 -6.06 -31.55
N LEU A 649 -8.51 -6.11 -30.82
CA LEU A 649 -7.58 -7.24 -30.78
C LEU A 649 -7.78 -8.00 -29.46
N LYS A 650 -8.65 -9.00 -29.45
CA LYS A 650 -9.00 -9.71 -28.21
C LYS A 650 -8.01 -10.83 -27.87
N PRO A 651 -7.82 -11.15 -26.57
CA PRO A 651 -6.91 -12.22 -26.13
C PRO A 651 -7.29 -13.63 -26.62
N ASN A 652 -8.57 -13.87 -26.97
CA ASN A 652 -9.04 -15.13 -27.53
C ASN A 652 -8.64 -15.34 -29.02
N GLY A 653 -8.00 -14.33 -29.63
CA GLY A 653 -7.61 -14.28 -31.02
C GLY A 653 -8.62 -13.59 -31.93
N GLU A 654 -9.79 -13.19 -31.42
CA GLU A 654 -10.82 -12.51 -32.22
C GLU A 654 -10.36 -11.11 -32.65
N VAL A 655 -10.52 -10.80 -33.94
CA VAL A 655 -10.24 -9.50 -34.55
C VAL A 655 -11.51 -9.02 -35.23
N PHE A 656 -11.98 -7.83 -34.87
CA PHE A 656 -13.12 -7.22 -35.54
C PHE A 656 -13.05 -5.70 -35.50
N GLU A 657 -13.70 -5.10 -36.49
CA GLU A 657 -13.85 -3.66 -36.62
C GLU A 657 -15.07 -3.18 -35.85
N GLU A 658 -14.87 -2.21 -34.96
CA GLU A 658 -15.92 -1.55 -34.21
C GLU A 658 -16.04 -0.08 -34.66
N SER A 659 -16.86 0.16 -35.67
CA SER A 659 -17.16 1.51 -36.18
C SER A 659 -17.89 2.36 -35.14
N ILE A 660 -17.45 3.60 -34.96
CA ILE A 660 -18.10 4.57 -34.07
C ILE A 660 -19.23 5.35 -34.75
N LEU A 661 -19.53 5.07 -36.02
CA LEU A 661 -20.49 5.84 -36.83
C LEU A 661 -21.95 5.57 -36.47
N GLU A 662 -22.26 4.45 -35.83
CA GLU A 662 -23.64 4.13 -35.44
C GLU A 662 -23.68 3.56 -34.02
N HIS A 663 -24.42 4.19 -33.11
CA HIS A 663 -24.70 3.60 -31.80
C HIS A 663 -26.20 3.70 -31.50
N ASN A 664 -26.80 2.67 -30.89
CA ASN A 664 -28.24 2.63 -30.58
C ASN A 664 -29.17 2.99 -31.76
N ARG A 665 -28.84 2.53 -32.97
CA ARG A 665 -29.57 2.84 -34.22
C ARG A 665 -29.58 4.32 -34.60
N GLN A 666 -28.59 5.09 -34.14
CA GLN A 666 -28.37 6.48 -34.54
C GLN A 666 -27.14 6.52 -35.46
N PRO A 667 -27.32 6.41 -36.78
CA PRO A 667 -26.22 6.53 -37.73
C PRO A 667 -25.79 7.99 -37.87
N ARG A 668 -24.49 8.20 -37.98
CA ARG A 668 -23.82 9.48 -38.22
C ARG A 668 -22.72 9.29 -39.24
N THR A 669 -22.46 10.29 -40.07
CA THR A 669 -21.30 10.20 -40.97
C THR A 669 -20.01 10.50 -40.21
N ALA A 670 -18.88 9.98 -40.72
CA ALA A 670 -17.57 10.30 -40.19
C ALA A 670 -17.26 11.80 -40.25
N THR A 671 -17.68 12.47 -41.33
CA THR A 671 -17.56 13.93 -41.49
C THR A 671 -18.38 14.68 -40.44
N ASP A 672 -19.61 14.27 -40.14
CA ASP A 672 -20.45 14.93 -39.12
C ASP A 672 -19.84 14.80 -37.71
N LEU A 673 -19.30 13.63 -37.37
CA LEU A 673 -18.62 13.41 -36.09
C LEU A 673 -17.36 14.26 -35.99
N ALA A 674 -16.56 14.32 -37.06
CA ALA A 674 -15.34 15.12 -37.11
C ALA A 674 -15.61 16.62 -36.95
N GLU A 675 -16.57 17.17 -37.70
CA GLU A 675 -16.91 18.60 -37.60
C GLU A 675 -17.58 18.95 -36.28
N GLU A 676 -18.43 18.09 -35.74
CA GLU A 676 -18.99 18.33 -34.40
C GLU A 676 -17.89 18.31 -33.33
N ALA A 677 -16.97 17.34 -33.38
CA ALA A 677 -15.85 17.28 -32.43
C ALA A 677 -14.98 18.53 -32.50
N TRP A 678 -14.71 19.04 -33.71
CA TRP A 678 -13.97 20.29 -33.89
C TRP A 678 -14.72 21.49 -33.32
N ALA A 679 -16.02 21.63 -33.61
CA ALA A 679 -16.84 22.72 -33.11
C ALA A 679 -16.98 22.70 -31.57
N ARG A 680 -17.11 21.51 -30.97
CA ARG A 680 -17.12 21.35 -29.50
C ARG A 680 -15.77 21.72 -28.89
N LEU A 681 -14.65 21.33 -29.54
CA LEU A 681 -13.31 21.71 -29.10
C LEU A 681 -13.11 23.24 -29.17
N GLU A 682 -13.54 23.89 -30.25
CA GLU A 682 -13.46 25.35 -30.38
C GLU A 682 -14.20 26.06 -29.24
N LYS A 683 -15.43 25.63 -28.93
CA LYS A 683 -16.20 26.16 -27.79
C LYS A 683 -15.48 25.94 -26.45
N LEU A 684 -14.92 24.75 -26.24
CA LEU A 684 -14.16 24.43 -25.03
C LEU A 684 -12.94 25.34 -24.86
N LEU A 685 -12.19 25.56 -25.95
CA LEU A 685 -11.01 26.43 -25.92
C LEU A 685 -11.39 27.91 -25.74
N ILE A 686 -12.54 28.36 -26.27
CA ILE A 686 -13.07 29.70 -26.00
C ILE A 686 -13.44 29.83 -24.52
N HIS A 687 -14.08 28.82 -23.92
CA HIS A 687 -14.41 28.83 -22.50
C HIS A 687 -13.15 28.99 -21.62
N TYR A 688 -12.04 28.31 -21.97
CA TYR A 688 -10.75 28.48 -21.31
C TYR A 688 -9.92 29.67 -21.79
N ALA A 689 -10.43 30.50 -22.71
CA ALA A 689 -9.85 31.79 -23.03
C ALA A 689 -10.38 32.92 -22.14
N ASP A 690 -11.41 32.67 -21.32
CA ASP A 690 -11.93 33.61 -20.33
C ASP A 690 -11.07 33.57 -19.04
N PRO A 691 -10.50 34.71 -18.58
CA PRO A 691 -9.75 34.80 -17.33
C PRO A 691 -10.51 34.31 -16.08
N THR A 692 -11.85 34.39 -16.09
CA THR A 692 -12.70 34.00 -14.96
C THR A 692 -12.96 32.50 -14.88
N THR A 693 -12.76 31.77 -15.98
CA THR A 693 -12.83 30.31 -16.02
C THR A 693 -11.62 29.72 -15.31
N GLY A 694 -11.89 28.84 -14.34
CA GLY A 694 -10.85 28.10 -13.64
C GLY A 694 -10.84 26.62 -13.99
N TYR A 695 -9.71 25.98 -13.74
CA TYR A 695 -9.48 24.56 -14.03
C TYR A 695 -10.03 23.70 -12.88
N LEU A 696 -11.30 23.34 -12.98
CA LEU A 696 -12.01 22.55 -11.97
C LEU A 696 -11.43 21.13 -11.88
N SER A 697 -11.25 20.60 -10.67
CA SER A 697 -10.87 19.19 -10.47
C SER A 697 -12.05 18.27 -10.71
N ARG A 698 -11.85 17.14 -11.44
CA ARG A 698 -12.87 16.11 -11.72
C ARG A 698 -14.18 16.67 -12.29
N ALA A 699 -14.11 17.62 -13.21
CA ALA A 699 -15.26 18.29 -13.83
C ALA A 699 -16.35 17.32 -14.32
N LEU A 700 -15.95 16.16 -14.82
CA LEU A 700 -16.83 15.01 -15.03
C LEU A 700 -16.38 13.85 -14.12
N PRO A 701 -17.32 13.09 -13.54
CA PRO A 701 -16.98 11.88 -12.79
C PRO A 701 -16.12 10.91 -13.62
N PHE A 702 -15.10 10.32 -13.00
CA PHE A 702 -14.29 9.28 -13.61
C PHE A 702 -15.12 8.01 -13.90
N ARG A 703 -14.61 7.13 -14.78
CA ARG A 703 -15.31 5.90 -15.19
C ARG A 703 -15.55 4.99 -13.97
N GLU A 704 -16.57 4.14 -14.04
CA GLU A 704 -16.67 2.98 -13.13
C GLU A 704 -15.36 2.18 -13.20
N GLY A 705 -14.64 2.09 -12.07
CA GLY A 705 -13.35 1.42 -11.96
C GLY A 705 -12.10 2.32 -12.02
N GLU A 706 -12.22 3.59 -12.41
CA GLU A 706 -11.13 4.59 -12.27
C GLU A 706 -11.33 5.33 -10.93
N THR A 707 -10.80 4.76 -9.84
CA THR A 707 -10.97 5.33 -8.49
C THR A 707 -10.08 6.54 -8.23
N ASP A 708 -8.89 6.58 -8.84
CA ASP A 708 -7.82 7.54 -8.53
C ASP A 708 -7.22 8.18 -9.80
N GLY A 709 -6.99 9.49 -9.74
CA GLY A 709 -6.24 10.30 -10.69
C GLY A 709 -4.94 10.83 -10.09
N ASP A 710 -3.94 11.09 -10.95
CA ASP A 710 -2.57 11.42 -10.54
C ASP A 710 -2.47 12.60 -9.56
N TYR A 711 -3.43 13.53 -9.61
CA TYR A 711 -3.42 14.77 -8.84
C TYR A 711 -4.49 14.85 -7.76
N ASP A 712 -5.24 13.77 -7.51
CA ASP A 712 -6.36 13.79 -6.55
C ASP A 712 -5.93 14.12 -5.12
N HIS A 713 -4.73 13.66 -4.73
CA HIS A 713 -4.15 13.97 -3.43
C HIS A 713 -3.86 15.46 -3.28
N LEU A 714 -3.40 16.14 -4.36
CA LEU A 714 -3.20 17.59 -4.38
C LEU A 714 -4.53 18.34 -4.42
N ALA A 715 -5.51 17.79 -5.12
CA ALA A 715 -6.85 18.33 -5.20
C ALA A 715 -7.70 18.04 -3.94
N ARG A 716 -7.18 17.24 -2.99
CA ARG A 716 -7.86 16.81 -1.76
C ARG A 716 -9.23 16.17 -2.04
N VAL A 717 -9.34 15.38 -3.11
CA VAL A 717 -10.62 14.83 -3.59
C VAL A 717 -11.42 14.15 -2.49
N LEU A 718 -10.77 13.26 -1.72
CA LEU A 718 -11.42 12.49 -0.65
C LEU A 718 -12.06 13.38 0.43
N GLU A 719 -11.60 14.62 0.57
CA GLU A 719 -12.06 15.54 1.59
C GLU A 719 -13.38 16.23 1.21
N TRP A 720 -13.45 16.78 -0.01
CA TRP A 720 -14.68 17.43 -0.48
C TRP A 720 -15.69 16.46 -1.10
N SER A 721 -15.26 15.30 -1.64
CA SER A 721 -16.18 14.30 -2.19
C SER A 721 -16.95 13.56 -1.10
N ALA A 722 -16.35 13.34 0.07
CA ALA A 722 -17.02 12.75 1.23
C ALA A 722 -17.98 13.73 1.92
N GLY A 723 -17.81 15.04 1.70
CA GLY A 723 -18.64 16.10 2.26
C GLY A 723 -20.04 16.23 1.65
N GLY A 724 -20.29 15.59 0.50
CA GLY A 724 -21.51 15.79 -0.28
C GLY A 724 -21.56 17.20 -0.86
N ASP A 725 -21.44 17.32 -2.18
CA ASP A 725 -21.59 18.59 -2.90
C ASP A 725 -23.07 19.02 -2.79
N ALA A 726 -23.44 19.65 -1.68
CA ALA A 726 -24.72 20.32 -1.49
C ALA A 726 -24.63 21.71 -2.13
N GLY A 727 -24.54 21.77 -3.46
CA GLY A 727 -24.54 23.01 -4.22
C GLY A 727 -24.25 22.81 -5.70
N ASP A 728 -25.26 23.05 -6.53
CA ASP A 728 -25.20 23.20 -8.00
C ASP A 728 -25.00 21.95 -8.87
N GLU A 729 -25.92 20.99 -8.76
CA GLU A 729 -26.38 20.27 -9.96
C GLU A 729 -27.47 21.09 -10.66
N GLY A 730 -27.05 21.95 -11.59
CA GLY A 730 -27.97 22.82 -12.33
C GLY A 730 -27.28 23.61 -13.45
N GLY A 731 -26.73 22.92 -14.45
CA GLY A 731 -26.27 23.58 -15.67
C GLY A 731 -25.63 22.63 -16.67
N GLU A 732 -26.39 22.25 -17.70
CA GLU A 732 -25.83 21.73 -18.95
C GLU A 732 -24.85 22.76 -19.54
N ALA A 733 -23.64 22.31 -19.90
CA ALA A 733 -22.76 22.97 -20.86
C ALA A 733 -21.82 21.97 -21.55
#